data_AF-H8ZE33-F1
#
_entry.id   AF-H8ZE33-F1
#
_cell.length_a   1.000
_cell.length_b   1.000
_cell.length_c   1.000
_cell.angle_alpha   90.00
_cell.angle_beta   90.00
_cell.angle_gamma   90.00
#
_symmetry.space_group_name_H-M   'P 1'
#
loop_
_entity.id
_entity.type
_entity.pdbx_description
1 polymer ?
#
loop_
_entity_poly.entity_id
_entity_poly.type
_entity_poly.pdbx_seq_one_letter_code
_entity_poly.pdbx_strand_id
1 'polypeptide(L)'
;MDPPVASINTERFTSHWEVIQTEANKLASGLECSGMLIYTAIYRIVCGGDVSYAVRLHWCIGKFFFAFCVKIRERIKGDDWVKEYANAFCIYEKTVKTIDLLSLHLNEAILENKECKNVRDLGYIIWERCILRQRYEGNLPSLSESLPSKREYAEVCLRSLSNINTNPNDRFEYYRNNYEAGLFSVIIEEFKHKVSIHMEMELASYLVKCSRAINEAIAAYSALLLPISLPILEETLEKVVFSKHTHIMREQMRIVLHKKNKQSIKSLCSAVRLLTKKVFPAFLECLKEFINAEWPSEKTCSAAISAYSRLSDLFLSDTCEKTREVLENVLALKIGRPGVGKELALYLESLIKTKHVEEVEKVNVLQNAISSKDEKDVFYSTYISRLAERIFSLQFDFEVEQEVASRLNMPWVLKNKVTKIFKDMVQSAEENQLFKQMYGAGDFQYLTPENNQVFFYSIITTACVWPIAEEAVQITRFPPELDGILSAFSGQYLAKHPRRRLIWADTLSTVEVEIMTNRVYTIEMTLTHYAVLCAVEKTPSTLDNIAEAVGLSTKFTANVLESFVRLSIVVVRNDIYCFNDSFSCEQEIITIKATETTERRIGNRKPYYQAWISRALKQLKECGLNSLSETLQNSHTNIFDWNKQEYLDALKNLNDRGLVEIVDATVKYLP
;
A
#
# COMPACT_ATOMS: atom_id res chain seq x y z
N MET A 1 -40.18 44.95 30.19
CA MET A 1 -39.32 46.15 30.23
C MET A 1 -38.96 46.33 31.69
N ASP A 2 -37.73 45.99 32.05
CA ASP A 2 -37.24 46.26 33.41
C ASP A 2 -37.15 47.78 33.61
N PRO A 3 -37.46 48.29 34.83
CA PRO A 3 -37.37 49.72 35.11
C PRO A 3 -35.93 50.21 34.90
N PRO A 4 -35.72 51.48 34.51
CA PRO A 4 -34.40 52.02 34.29
C PRO A 4 -33.55 51.85 35.56
N VAL A 5 -32.45 51.11 35.43
CA VAL A 5 -31.51 50.88 36.54
C VAL A 5 -30.88 52.23 36.89
N ALA A 6 -31.08 52.68 38.12
CA ALA A 6 -30.50 53.93 38.58
C ALA A 6 -28.96 53.85 38.55
N SER A 7 -28.29 54.94 38.15
CA SER A 7 -26.83 54.98 38.04
C SER A 7 -26.14 54.52 39.33
N ILE A 8 -25.15 53.65 39.20
CA ILE A 8 -24.39 53.11 40.33
C ILE A 8 -23.45 54.20 40.89
N ASN A 9 -23.29 54.22 42.22
CA ASN A 9 -22.31 55.08 42.90
C ASN A 9 -21.66 54.28 44.06
N THR A 10 -20.66 54.86 44.73
CA THR A 10 -19.89 54.15 45.77
C THR A 10 -20.73 53.69 46.97
N GLU A 11 -21.74 54.46 47.38
CA GLU A 11 -22.63 54.09 48.50
C GLU A 11 -23.55 52.91 48.10
N ARG A 12 -24.18 52.99 46.93
CA ARG A 12 -25.04 51.92 46.40
C ARG A 12 -24.25 50.64 46.13
N PHE A 13 -23.01 50.76 45.63
CA PHE A 13 -22.11 49.62 45.47
C PHE A 13 -21.88 48.91 46.81
N THR A 14 -21.57 49.67 47.86
CA THR A 14 -21.29 49.12 49.20
C THR A 14 -22.51 48.38 49.75
N SER A 15 -23.70 48.99 49.65
CA SER A 15 -24.96 48.35 50.07
C SER A 15 -25.25 47.06 49.30
N HIS A 16 -25.08 47.05 47.97
CA HIS A 16 -25.28 45.84 47.17
C HIS A 16 -24.23 44.76 47.45
N TRP A 17 -22.97 45.14 47.71
CA TRP A 17 -21.92 44.21 48.11
C TRP A 17 -22.21 43.56 49.47
N GLU A 18 -22.69 44.30 50.47
CA GLU A 18 -23.05 43.76 51.78
C GLU A 18 -24.13 42.67 51.68
N VAL A 19 -25.12 42.86 50.80
CA VAL A 19 -26.15 41.85 50.52
C VAL A 19 -25.51 40.60 49.90
N ILE A 20 -24.68 40.77 48.87
CA ILE A 20 -23.97 39.65 48.22
C ILE A 20 -23.11 38.89 49.22
N GLN A 21 -22.31 39.61 50.01
CA GLN A 21 -21.38 39.03 50.98
C GLN A 21 -22.12 38.27 52.09
N THR A 22 -23.24 38.80 52.59
CA THR A 22 -24.04 38.16 53.62
C THR A 22 -24.62 36.83 53.13
N GLU A 23 -25.24 36.84 51.95
CA GLU A 23 -25.83 35.62 51.36
C GLU A 23 -24.76 34.62 50.91
N ALA A 24 -23.62 35.09 50.39
CA ALA A 24 -22.49 34.23 50.05
C ALA A 24 -21.86 33.57 51.29
N ASN A 25 -21.80 34.26 52.43
CA ASN A 25 -21.36 33.68 53.70
C ASN A 25 -22.30 32.59 54.22
N LYS A 26 -23.63 32.76 54.04
CA LYS A 26 -24.62 31.72 54.36
C LYS A 26 -24.36 30.47 53.51
N LEU A 27 -24.21 30.66 52.20
CA LEU A 27 -23.90 29.59 51.25
C LEU A 27 -22.61 28.84 51.61
N ALA A 28 -21.52 29.57 51.87
CA ALA A 28 -20.22 29.01 52.27
C ALA A 28 -20.28 28.25 53.61
N SER A 29 -21.22 28.60 54.48
CA SER A 29 -21.44 27.93 55.78
C SER A 29 -22.43 26.77 55.69
N GLY A 30 -23.01 26.51 54.50
CA GLY A 30 -24.04 25.49 54.30
C GLY A 30 -25.45 25.87 54.77
N LEU A 31 -25.68 27.15 55.09
CA LEU A 31 -26.99 27.69 55.46
C LEU A 31 -27.80 28.06 54.22
N GLU A 32 -29.12 28.16 54.36
CA GLU A 32 -30.00 28.63 53.28
C GLU A 32 -29.69 30.09 52.92
N CYS A 33 -29.52 30.35 51.63
CA CYS A 33 -29.25 31.68 51.08
C CYS A 33 -30.25 32.01 49.96
N SER A 34 -30.51 33.30 49.73
CA SER A 34 -31.32 33.76 48.62
C SER A 34 -30.46 34.07 47.39
N GLY A 35 -30.43 33.13 46.43
CA GLY A 35 -29.77 33.34 45.15
C GLY A 35 -30.34 34.53 44.37
N MET A 36 -31.63 34.82 44.53
CA MET A 36 -32.29 35.97 43.89
C MET A 36 -31.74 37.31 44.39
N LEU A 37 -31.42 37.42 45.69
CA LEU A 37 -30.80 38.63 46.25
C LEU A 37 -29.40 38.84 45.69
N ILE A 38 -28.59 37.77 45.62
CA ILE A 38 -27.25 37.82 45.03
C ILE A 38 -27.32 38.24 43.56
N TYR A 39 -28.14 37.55 42.74
CA TYR A 39 -28.28 37.84 41.33
C TYR A 39 -28.76 39.27 41.07
N THR A 40 -29.80 39.71 41.79
CA THR A 40 -30.37 41.06 41.60
C THR A 40 -29.36 42.15 41.99
N ALA A 41 -28.58 41.93 43.06
CA ALA A 41 -27.53 42.85 43.47
C ALA A 41 -26.39 42.91 42.44
N ILE A 42 -25.95 41.76 41.91
CA ILE A 42 -24.94 41.69 40.84
C ILE A 42 -25.45 42.41 39.58
N TYR A 43 -26.67 42.11 39.14
CA TYR A 43 -27.30 42.72 37.97
C TYR A 43 -27.36 44.25 38.09
N ARG A 44 -27.81 44.77 39.24
CA ARG A 44 -27.88 46.22 39.49
C ARG A 44 -26.51 46.91 39.47
N ILE A 45 -25.46 46.25 39.97
CA ILE A 45 -24.09 46.78 39.91
C ILE A 45 -23.61 46.82 38.45
N VAL A 46 -23.78 45.74 37.71
CA VAL A 46 -23.26 45.60 36.35
C VAL A 46 -24.01 46.49 35.34
N CYS A 47 -25.34 46.51 35.40
CA CYS A 47 -26.17 47.32 34.50
C CYS A 47 -26.25 48.80 34.89
N GLY A 48 -25.60 49.22 35.98
CA GLY A 48 -25.61 50.59 36.50
C GLY A 48 -24.77 51.60 35.72
N GLY A 49 -24.13 51.19 34.61
CA GLY A 49 -23.56 52.07 33.58
C GLY A 49 -22.03 52.27 33.59
N ASP A 50 -21.31 51.83 34.63
CA ASP A 50 -19.85 51.98 34.72
C ASP A 50 -19.15 50.63 34.97
N VAL A 51 -18.35 50.21 33.98
CA VAL A 51 -17.58 48.95 33.98
C VAL A 51 -16.56 48.89 35.14
N SER A 52 -16.11 50.04 35.65
CA SER A 52 -15.17 50.10 36.78
C SER A 52 -15.73 49.41 38.04
N TYR A 53 -17.04 49.49 38.27
CA TYR A 53 -17.71 48.83 39.38
C TYR A 53 -17.89 47.32 39.17
N ALA A 54 -18.00 46.85 37.92
CA ALA A 54 -17.97 45.42 37.61
C ALA A 54 -16.59 44.81 37.92
N VAL A 55 -15.50 45.49 37.53
CA VAL A 55 -14.14 45.09 37.89
C VAL A 55 -13.94 45.09 39.41
N ARG A 56 -14.42 46.14 40.10
CA ARG A 56 -14.38 46.21 41.57
C ARG A 56 -15.14 45.05 42.23
N LEU A 57 -16.32 44.70 41.72
CA LEU A 57 -17.12 43.58 42.21
C LEU A 57 -16.38 42.25 42.04
N HIS A 58 -15.77 42.01 40.87
CA HIS A 58 -14.93 40.83 40.64
C HIS A 58 -13.82 40.69 41.70
N TRP A 59 -13.10 41.76 42.02
CA TRP A 59 -12.08 41.73 43.08
C TRP A 59 -12.65 41.49 44.48
N CYS A 60 -13.83 42.03 44.79
CA CYS A 60 -14.53 41.74 46.06
C CYS A 60 -14.90 40.26 46.18
N ILE A 61 -15.42 39.65 45.11
CA ILE A 61 -15.71 38.21 45.04
C ILE A 61 -14.42 37.40 45.23
N GLY A 62 -13.30 37.81 44.61
CA GLY A 62 -11.99 37.20 44.83
C GLY A 62 -11.53 37.27 46.29
N LYS A 63 -11.69 38.43 46.95
CA LYS A 63 -11.39 38.57 48.39
C LYS A 63 -12.25 37.66 49.26
N PHE A 64 -13.53 37.51 48.91
CA PHE A 64 -14.43 36.57 49.59
C PHE A 64 -13.93 35.12 49.47
N PHE A 65 -13.62 34.67 48.25
CA PHE A 65 -13.08 33.31 48.04
C PHE A 65 -11.76 33.09 48.79
N PHE A 66 -10.87 34.09 48.82
CA PHE A 66 -9.63 34.04 49.57
C PHE A 66 -9.89 33.87 51.07
N ALA A 67 -10.73 34.72 51.67
CA ALA A 67 -11.09 34.63 53.08
C ALA A 67 -11.76 33.29 53.42
N PHE A 68 -12.55 32.75 52.49
CA PHE A 68 -13.16 31.43 52.67
C PHE A 68 -12.11 30.31 52.67
N CYS A 69 -11.15 30.33 51.74
CA CYS A 69 -10.06 29.35 51.70
C CYS A 69 -9.18 29.42 52.96
N VAL A 70 -8.91 30.61 53.51
CA VAL A 70 -8.15 30.75 54.76
C VAL A 70 -8.84 30.03 55.92
N LYS A 71 -10.18 30.19 56.06
CA LYS A 71 -10.96 29.46 57.08
C LYS A 71 -10.98 27.95 56.86
N ILE A 72 -11.07 27.51 55.61
CA ILE A 72 -11.03 26.08 55.25
C ILE A 72 -9.67 25.48 55.59
N ARG A 73 -8.57 26.19 55.29
CA ARG A 73 -7.20 25.72 55.48
C ARG A 73 -6.91 25.30 56.92
N GLU A 74 -7.46 26.01 57.90
CA GLU A 74 -7.28 25.67 59.32
C GLU A 74 -7.84 24.29 59.69
N ARG A 75 -8.82 23.81 58.91
CA ARG A 75 -9.52 22.53 59.10
C ARG A 75 -8.92 21.36 58.33
N ILE A 76 -7.90 21.56 57.49
CA ILE A 76 -7.27 20.49 56.71
C ILE A 76 -5.92 20.17 57.38
N LYS A 77 -5.93 19.30 58.40
CA LYS A 77 -4.75 18.99 59.22
C LYS A 77 -4.80 17.54 59.76
N GLY A 78 -3.64 17.00 60.17
CA GLY A 78 -3.56 15.69 60.82
C GLY A 78 -3.64 14.50 59.86
N ASP A 79 -3.92 13.32 60.40
CA ASP A 79 -3.81 12.03 59.66
C ASP A 79 -4.96 11.78 58.68
N ASP A 80 -6.15 12.34 58.92
CA ASP A 80 -7.33 12.20 58.05
C ASP A 80 -7.53 13.38 57.09
N TRP A 81 -6.46 14.16 56.85
CA TRP A 81 -6.53 15.38 56.05
C TRP A 81 -7.10 15.18 54.64
N VAL A 82 -6.97 13.99 54.02
CA VAL A 82 -7.55 13.67 52.69
C VAL A 82 -9.09 13.76 52.72
N LYS A 83 -9.70 13.24 53.79
CA LYS A 83 -11.15 13.30 53.99
C LYS A 83 -11.62 14.73 54.22
N GLU A 84 -10.90 15.45 55.08
CA GLU A 84 -11.18 16.86 55.36
C GLU A 84 -11.05 17.72 54.10
N TYR A 85 -10.00 17.50 53.31
CA TYR A 85 -9.77 18.13 52.03
C TYR A 85 -10.93 17.87 51.05
N ALA A 86 -11.34 16.61 50.88
CA ALA A 86 -12.42 16.26 49.96
C ALA A 86 -13.75 16.89 50.38
N ASN A 87 -14.10 16.82 51.67
CA ASN A 87 -15.31 17.44 52.19
C ASN A 87 -15.29 18.96 52.02
N ALA A 88 -14.15 19.60 52.32
CA ALA A 88 -13.98 21.03 52.15
C ALA A 88 -14.09 21.45 50.67
N PHE A 89 -13.49 20.69 49.75
CA PHE A 89 -13.58 20.98 48.33
C PHE A 89 -15.02 20.85 47.82
N CYS A 90 -15.80 19.85 48.26
CA CYS A 90 -17.21 19.73 47.87
C CYS A 90 -18.02 20.99 48.23
N ILE A 91 -17.83 21.52 49.43
CA ILE A 91 -18.52 22.75 49.89
C ILE A 91 -18.03 23.96 49.08
N TYR A 92 -16.72 24.06 48.89
CA TYR A 92 -16.10 25.15 48.15
C TYR A 92 -16.54 25.16 46.68
N GLU A 93 -16.48 24.00 46.01
CA GLU A 93 -16.88 23.81 44.62
C GLU A 93 -18.35 24.16 44.41
N LYS A 94 -19.24 23.73 45.32
CA LYS A 94 -20.65 24.11 45.29
C LYS A 94 -20.79 25.64 45.37
N THR A 95 -20.08 26.27 46.30
CA THR A 95 -20.11 27.73 46.49
C THR A 95 -19.64 28.47 45.24
N VAL A 96 -18.49 28.08 44.66
CA VAL A 96 -17.94 28.68 43.44
C VAL A 96 -18.91 28.51 42.27
N LYS A 97 -19.43 27.30 42.02
CA LYS A 97 -20.37 27.05 40.92
C LYS A 97 -21.66 27.84 41.07
N THR A 98 -22.18 27.96 42.28
CA THR A 98 -23.40 28.75 42.54
C THR A 98 -23.15 30.24 42.33
N ILE A 99 -22.05 30.81 42.83
CA ILE A 99 -21.74 32.23 42.63
C ILE A 99 -21.46 32.52 41.15
N ASP A 100 -20.74 31.65 40.44
CA ASP A 100 -20.50 31.75 39.00
C ASP A 100 -21.82 31.75 38.21
N LEU A 101 -22.74 30.84 38.52
CA LEU A 101 -24.07 30.78 37.89
C LEU A 101 -24.89 32.06 38.12
N LEU A 102 -24.75 32.70 39.28
CA LEU A 102 -25.41 33.97 39.60
C LEU A 102 -24.68 35.19 39.00
N SER A 103 -23.50 35.00 38.42
CA SER A 103 -22.60 36.05 37.94
C SER A 103 -22.53 36.14 36.40
N LEU A 104 -23.54 35.66 35.67
CA LEU A 104 -23.55 35.66 34.19
C LEU A 104 -23.24 37.06 33.60
N HIS A 105 -24.00 38.07 34.02
CA HIS A 105 -23.83 39.46 33.57
C HIS A 105 -22.46 40.03 33.97
N LEU A 106 -21.94 39.64 35.13
CA LEU A 106 -20.62 40.07 35.58
C LEU A 106 -19.52 39.47 34.70
N ASN A 107 -19.59 38.18 34.39
CA ASN A 107 -18.65 37.48 33.52
C ASN A 107 -18.63 38.10 32.11
N GLU A 108 -19.79 38.52 31.58
CA GLU A 108 -19.89 39.24 30.31
C GLU A 108 -19.25 40.63 30.38
N ALA A 109 -19.53 41.39 31.44
CA ALA A 109 -19.02 42.76 31.59
C ALA A 109 -17.50 42.85 31.77
N ILE A 110 -16.85 41.81 32.30
CA ILE A 110 -15.40 41.78 32.53
C ILE A 110 -14.62 41.07 31.43
N LEU A 111 -15.30 40.57 30.38
CA LEU A 111 -14.71 39.70 29.35
C LEU A 111 -13.56 40.38 28.59
N GLU A 112 -13.65 41.68 28.35
CA GLU A 112 -12.62 42.47 27.65
C GLU A 112 -11.42 42.84 28.55
N ASN A 113 -11.54 42.66 29.87
CA ASN A 113 -10.47 43.00 30.80
C ASN A 113 -9.49 41.83 30.98
N LYS A 114 -8.25 42.00 30.49
CA LYS A 114 -7.19 40.98 30.54
C LYS A 114 -6.76 40.58 31.96
N GLU A 115 -6.98 41.44 32.97
CA GLU A 115 -6.64 41.16 34.36
C GLU A 115 -7.72 40.35 35.09
N CYS A 116 -8.94 40.33 34.55
CA CYS A 116 -10.05 39.58 35.12
C CYS A 116 -10.14 38.18 34.53
N LYS A 117 -10.58 37.24 35.36
CA LYS A 117 -10.98 35.90 34.93
C LYS A 117 -12.47 35.76 35.18
N ASN A 118 -13.11 34.79 34.54
CA ASN A 118 -14.49 34.47 34.93
C ASN A 118 -14.51 34.06 36.42
N VAL A 119 -15.67 34.17 37.06
CA VAL A 119 -15.81 33.92 38.50
C VAL A 119 -15.43 32.49 38.88
N ARG A 120 -15.73 31.50 38.03
CA ARG A 120 -15.36 30.10 38.23
C ARG A 120 -13.83 29.89 38.30
N ASP A 121 -13.13 30.40 37.29
CA ASP A 121 -11.69 30.32 37.12
C ASP A 121 -10.99 31.04 38.27
N LEU A 122 -11.48 32.24 38.63
CA LEU A 122 -11.00 32.98 39.80
C LEU A 122 -11.10 32.12 41.07
N GLY A 123 -12.24 31.46 41.28
CA GLY A 123 -12.45 30.55 42.41
C GLY A 123 -11.43 29.40 42.43
N TYR A 124 -11.27 28.68 41.32
CA TYR A 124 -10.32 27.55 41.27
C TYR A 124 -8.84 27.97 41.37
N ILE A 125 -8.46 29.13 40.83
CA ILE A 125 -7.12 29.71 41.00
C ILE A 125 -6.86 30.04 42.48
N ILE A 126 -7.86 30.59 43.18
CA ILE A 126 -7.72 30.88 44.60
C ILE A 126 -7.61 29.59 45.42
N TRP A 127 -8.40 28.57 45.10
CA TRP A 127 -8.26 27.23 45.71
C TRP A 127 -6.85 26.67 45.53
N GLU A 128 -6.33 26.74 44.31
CA GLU A 128 -4.98 26.29 44.00
C GLU A 128 -3.91 27.00 44.84
N ARG A 129 -3.98 28.34 44.91
CA ARG A 129 -2.99 29.14 45.64
C ARG A 129 -3.08 28.98 47.15
N CYS A 130 -4.29 28.94 47.71
CA CYS A 130 -4.51 28.96 49.15
C CYS A 130 -4.49 27.57 49.79
N ILE A 131 -4.93 26.54 49.07
CA ILE A 131 -5.04 25.18 49.62
C ILE A 131 -3.96 24.29 49.01
N LEU A 132 -3.89 24.18 47.68
CA LEU A 132 -3.01 23.19 47.05
C LEU A 132 -1.52 23.55 47.11
N ARG A 133 -1.13 24.79 46.79
CA ARG A 133 0.29 25.22 46.90
C ARG A 133 0.78 25.24 48.33
N GLN A 134 0.02 25.89 49.22
CA GLN A 134 0.41 26.04 50.62
C GLN A 134 0.35 24.72 51.42
N ARG A 135 -0.28 23.69 50.87
CA ARG A 135 -0.18 22.33 51.40
C ARG A 135 1.21 21.73 51.21
N TYR A 136 1.87 21.99 50.07
CA TYR A 136 3.25 21.54 49.83
C TYR A 136 4.24 22.22 50.78
N GLU A 137 3.92 23.41 51.29
CA GLU A 137 4.72 24.15 52.27
C GLU A 137 4.47 23.73 53.72
N GLY A 138 3.41 22.94 53.99
CA GLY A 138 2.88 22.67 55.34
C GLY A 138 3.22 21.31 55.96
N ASN A 139 4.22 20.59 55.45
CA ASN A 139 4.64 19.24 55.90
C ASN A 139 3.59 18.11 55.75
N LEU A 140 2.52 18.29 54.98
CA LEU A 140 1.57 17.20 54.68
C LEU A 140 2.12 16.30 53.54
N PRO A 141 1.92 14.95 53.60
CA PRO A 141 2.35 14.05 52.53
C PRO A 141 1.69 14.36 51.19
N SER A 142 2.31 13.90 50.10
CA SER A 142 1.78 14.14 48.75
C SER A 142 0.44 13.42 48.53
N LEU A 143 -0.43 13.97 47.67
CA LEU A 143 -1.74 13.35 47.43
C LEU A 143 -1.58 12.00 46.73
N SER A 144 -0.55 11.88 45.90
CA SER A 144 -0.14 10.64 45.24
C SER A 144 0.19 9.51 46.22
N GLU A 145 0.72 9.81 47.40
CA GLU A 145 1.06 8.82 48.42
C GLU A 145 -0.11 8.49 49.36
N SER A 146 -0.92 9.49 49.74
CA SER A 146 -2.00 9.29 50.73
C SER A 146 -3.33 8.83 50.13
N LEU A 147 -3.66 9.22 48.90
CA LEU A 147 -4.96 8.88 48.28
C LEU A 147 -5.16 7.38 48.04
N PRO A 148 -4.12 6.57 47.70
CA PRO A 148 -4.26 5.12 47.56
C PRO A 148 -4.86 4.41 48.78
N SER A 149 -4.59 4.92 49.99
CA SER A 149 -5.12 4.40 51.26
C SER A 149 -6.55 4.88 51.57
N LYS A 150 -7.06 5.88 50.83
CA LYS A 150 -8.35 6.55 51.07
C LYS A 150 -9.16 6.69 49.77
N ARG A 151 -9.34 5.57 49.07
CA ARG A 151 -9.90 5.49 47.70
C ARG A 151 -11.29 6.09 47.54
N GLU A 152 -12.10 6.07 48.60
CA GLU A 152 -13.46 6.62 48.63
C GLU A 152 -13.53 8.13 48.30
N TYR A 153 -12.44 8.88 48.51
CA TYR A 153 -12.37 10.31 48.20
C TYR A 153 -11.71 10.64 46.86
N ALA A 154 -11.34 9.62 46.07
CA ALA A 154 -10.56 9.80 44.85
C ALA A 154 -11.28 10.67 43.81
N GLU A 155 -12.57 10.43 43.59
CA GLU A 155 -13.36 11.20 42.61
C GLU A 155 -13.33 12.70 42.90
N VAL A 156 -13.55 13.08 44.16
CA VAL A 156 -13.56 14.49 44.59
C VAL A 156 -12.17 15.11 44.45
N CYS A 157 -11.13 14.39 44.83
CA CYS A 157 -9.75 14.86 44.73
C CYS A 157 -9.33 15.05 43.27
N LEU A 158 -9.64 14.10 42.38
CA LEU A 158 -9.34 14.20 40.94
C LEU A 158 -10.12 15.33 40.28
N ARG A 159 -11.39 15.54 40.67
CA ARG A 159 -12.20 16.67 40.23
C ARG A 159 -11.59 18.01 40.66
N SER A 160 -11.05 18.07 41.88
CA SER A 160 -10.38 19.28 42.37
C SER A 160 -9.16 19.67 41.55
N LEU A 161 -8.36 18.68 41.13
CA LEU A 161 -7.15 18.91 40.34
C LEU A 161 -7.46 19.27 38.88
N SER A 162 -8.49 18.65 38.29
CA SER A 162 -8.86 18.83 36.88
C SER A 162 -9.63 20.11 36.56
N ASN A 163 -10.07 20.84 37.60
CA ASN A 163 -10.81 22.10 37.44
C ASN A 163 -9.94 23.35 37.64
N ILE A 164 -8.66 23.20 37.95
CA ILE A 164 -7.74 24.32 38.23
C ILE A 164 -7.38 25.09 36.97
N ASN A 165 -6.99 24.36 35.92
CA ASN A 165 -6.73 24.98 34.64
C ASN A 165 -8.00 24.93 33.80
N THR A 166 -8.48 26.11 33.42
CA THR A 166 -9.75 26.28 32.72
C THR A 166 -9.56 26.43 31.21
N ASN A 167 -8.30 26.62 30.77
CA ASN A 167 -7.94 26.56 29.36
C ASN A 167 -8.20 25.13 28.85
N PRO A 168 -9.07 24.93 27.83
CA PRO A 168 -9.35 23.61 27.29
C PRO A 168 -8.09 22.85 26.83
N ASN A 169 -7.09 23.57 26.32
CA ASN A 169 -5.86 22.97 25.79
C ASN A 169 -4.94 22.41 26.88
N ASP A 170 -4.94 23.03 28.06
CA ASP A 170 -4.00 22.72 29.15
C ASP A 170 -4.72 22.25 30.43
N ARG A 171 -6.00 21.92 30.32
CA ARG A 171 -6.91 21.61 31.44
C ARG A 171 -6.33 20.63 32.47
N PHE A 172 -5.61 19.62 32.00
CA PHE A 172 -5.07 18.56 32.84
C PHE A 172 -3.61 18.75 33.23
N GLU A 173 -2.95 19.82 32.79
CA GLU A 173 -1.52 20.06 33.04
C GLU A 173 -1.22 20.08 34.54
N TYR A 174 -2.05 20.77 35.33
CA TYR A 174 -1.90 20.82 36.77
C TYR A 174 -2.02 19.43 37.42
N TYR A 175 -3.02 18.65 37.01
CA TYR A 175 -3.22 17.28 37.47
C TYR A 175 -2.01 16.38 37.17
N ARG A 176 -1.48 16.47 35.94
CA ARG A 176 -0.34 15.65 35.51
C ARG A 176 0.90 15.92 36.35
N ASN A 177 1.23 17.21 36.52
CA ASN A 177 2.45 17.64 37.20
C ASN A 177 2.42 17.39 38.71
N ASN A 178 1.25 17.55 39.34
CA ASN A 178 1.15 17.58 40.82
C ASN A 178 0.63 16.28 41.44
N TYR A 179 0.08 15.35 40.64
CA TYR A 179 -0.48 14.09 41.13
C TYR A 179 -0.12 12.88 40.26
N GLU A 180 -0.39 12.93 38.96
CA GLU A 180 -0.20 11.77 38.06
C GLU A 180 1.24 11.26 38.09
N ALA A 181 2.22 12.16 37.95
CA ALA A 181 3.64 11.80 37.95
C ALA A 181 4.10 11.14 39.26
N GLY A 182 3.62 11.65 40.40
CA GLY A 182 3.90 11.09 41.72
C GLY A 182 3.29 9.70 41.88
N LEU A 183 2.02 9.54 41.51
CA LEU A 183 1.32 8.25 41.60
C LEU A 183 1.94 7.22 40.65
N PHE A 184 2.31 7.61 39.42
CA PHE A 184 3.00 6.73 38.48
C PHE A 184 4.30 6.21 39.08
N SER A 185 5.05 7.04 39.80
CA SER A 185 6.29 6.62 40.46
C SER A 185 6.02 5.50 41.48
N VAL A 186 4.95 5.62 42.29
CA VAL A 186 4.53 4.58 43.24
C VAL A 186 4.13 3.29 42.52
N ILE A 187 3.28 3.38 41.50
CA ILE A 187 2.82 2.21 40.72
C ILE A 187 4.01 1.51 40.05
N ILE A 188 4.95 2.27 39.50
CA ILE A 188 6.15 1.75 38.83
C ILE A 188 7.04 0.99 39.81
N GLU A 189 7.25 1.49 41.03
CA GLU A 189 8.04 0.78 42.05
C GLU A 189 7.38 -0.54 42.46
N GLU A 190 6.06 -0.54 42.74
CA GLU A 190 5.33 -1.78 43.02
C GLU A 190 5.38 -2.78 41.85
N PHE A 191 5.25 -2.27 40.62
CA PHE A 191 5.31 -3.09 39.41
C PHE A 191 6.69 -3.71 39.20
N LYS A 192 7.77 -2.96 39.46
CA LYS A 192 9.16 -3.46 39.37
C LYS A 192 9.38 -4.67 40.29
N HIS A 193 8.82 -4.67 41.49
CA HIS A 193 8.91 -5.83 42.39
C HIS A 193 8.18 -7.05 41.83
N LYS A 194 7.00 -6.88 41.22
CA LYS A 194 6.21 -7.99 40.64
C LYS A 194 6.85 -8.61 39.39
N VAL A 195 7.55 -7.80 38.60
CA VAL A 195 8.06 -8.17 37.26
C VAL A 195 9.58 -8.44 37.26
N SER A 196 10.21 -8.51 38.44
CA SER A 196 11.64 -8.86 38.54
C SER A 196 11.96 -10.17 37.80
N ILE A 197 12.97 -10.11 36.92
CA ILE A 197 13.35 -11.21 36.03
C ILE A 197 13.78 -12.42 36.87
N HIS A 198 13.15 -13.56 36.61
CA HIS A 198 13.67 -14.86 37.00
C HIS A 198 14.30 -15.44 35.74
N MET A 199 15.64 -15.56 35.69
CA MET A 199 16.40 -15.92 34.47
C MET A 199 16.06 -17.31 33.90
N GLU A 200 15.29 -18.12 34.61
CA GLU A 200 14.92 -19.49 34.23
C GLU A 200 13.63 -19.59 33.40
N MET A 201 12.86 -18.51 33.25
CA MET A 201 11.58 -18.54 32.51
C MET A 201 11.76 -18.30 31.02
N GLU A 202 10.99 -19.04 30.20
CA GLU A 202 10.88 -18.79 28.76
C GLU A 202 10.34 -17.37 28.50
N LEU A 203 10.89 -16.68 27.50
CA LEU A 203 10.54 -15.30 27.16
C LEU A 203 9.03 -15.11 26.93
N ALA A 204 8.38 -16.03 26.21
CA ALA A 204 6.93 -15.94 25.97
C ALA A 204 6.13 -15.95 27.28
N SER A 205 6.44 -16.88 28.19
CA SER A 205 5.81 -16.98 29.51
C SER A 205 6.07 -15.73 30.37
N TYR A 206 7.28 -15.17 30.30
CA TYR A 206 7.60 -13.91 30.97
C TYR A 206 6.76 -12.73 30.44
N LEU A 207 6.61 -12.59 29.12
CA LEU A 207 5.80 -11.53 28.52
C LEU A 207 4.31 -11.65 28.88
N VAL A 208 3.76 -12.88 28.92
CA VAL A 208 2.39 -13.13 29.39
C VAL A 208 2.23 -12.71 30.87
N LYS A 209 3.21 -13.05 31.73
CA LYS A 209 3.22 -12.60 33.13
C LYS A 209 3.25 -11.06 33.22
N CYS A 210 4.06 -10.40 32.40
CA CYS A 210 4.13 -8.94 32.34
C CYS A 210 2.79 -8.31 31.95
N SER A 211 2.16 -8.82 30.88
CA SER A 211 0.85 -8.33 30.43
C SER A 211 -0.22 -8.48 31.52
N ARG A 212 -0.27 -9.64 32.20
CA ARG A 212 -1.18 -9.84 33.33
C ARG A 212 -0.92 -8.85 34.46
N ALA A 213 0.34 -8.62 34.82
CA ALA A 213 0.72 -7.66 35.87
C ALA A 213 0.35 -6.22 35.49
N ILE A 214 0.44 -5.83 34.21
CA ILE A 214 0.00 -4.51 33.72
C ILE A 214 -1.52 -4.40 33.87
N ASN A 215 -2.29 -5.40 33.43
CA ASN A 215 -3.75 -5.39 33.55
C ASN A 215 -4.21 -5.32 35.02
N GLU A 216 -3.55 -6.07 35.90
CA GLU A 216 -3.79 -6.01 37.35
C GLU A 216 -3.50 -4.62 37.93
N ALA A 217 -2.39 -3.98 37.52
CA ALA A 217 -2.04 -2.63 37.97
C ALA A 217 -3.05 -1.59 37.48
N ILE A 218 -3.44 -1.64 36.20
CA ILE A 218 -4.45 -0.74 35.63
C ILE A 218 -5.78 -0.91 36.36
N ALA A 219 -6.24 -2.14 36.57
CA ALA A 219 -7.47 -2.41 37.32
C ALA A 219 -7.40 -1.85 38.75
N ALA A 220 -6.29 -2.09 39.44
CA ALA A 220 -6.09 -1.67 40.83
C ALA A 220 -6.07 -0.15 41.01
N TYR A 221 -5.56 0.60 40.04
CA TYR A 221 -5.37 2.06 40.12
C TYR A 221 -6.35 2.87 39.27
N SER A 222 -7.22 2.22 38.50
CA SER A 222 -8.20 2.86 37.62
C SER A 222 -9.05 3.94 38.32
N ALA A 223 -9.56 3.65 39.52
CA ALA A 223 -10.37 4.58 40.31
C ALA A 223 -9.58 5.79 40.87
N LEU A 224 -8.24 5.71 40.86
CA LEU A 224 -7.33 6.75 41.36
C LEU A 224 -6.78 7.63 40.23
N LEU A 225 -7.14 7.36 38.97
CA LEU A 225 -6.63 8.06 37.80
C LEU A 225 -7.77 8.65 36.97
N LEU A 226 -7.48 9.73 36.25
CA LEU A 226 -8.38 10.19 35.20
C LEU A 226 -8.32 9.21 34.01
N PRO A 227 -9.42 8.99 33.26
CA PRO A 227 -9.43 8.06 32.12
C PRO A 227 -8.35 8.33 31.06
N ILE A 228 -7.98 9.61 30.86
CA ILE A 228 -6.92 10.04 29.95
C ILE A 228 -5.52 9.49 30.32
N SER A 229 -5.34 9.10 31.57
CA SER A 229 -4.06 8.65 32.13
C SER A 229 -3.85 7.15 31.93
N LEU A 230 -4.92 6.37 31.70
CA LEU A 230 -4.83 4.91 31.61
C LEU A 230 -3.98 4.43 30.43
N PRO A 231 -4.13 4.97 29.20
CA PRO A 231 -3.26 4.59 28.08
C PRO A 231 -1.79 4.99 28.30
N ILE A 232 -1.56 6.11 29.00
CA ILE A 232 -0.23 6.62 29.33
C ILE A 232 0.42 5.71 30.38
N LEU A 233 -0.34 5.26 31.39
CA LEU A 233 0.12 4.31 32.39
C LEU A 233 0.49 2.98 31.74
N GLU A 234 -0.37 2.43 30.88
CA GLU A 234 -0.11 1.20 30.13
C GLU A 234 1.22 1.29 29.36
N GLU A 235 1.40 2.37 28.58
CA GLU A 235 2.64 2.61 27.84
C GLU A 235 3.86 2.76 28.76
N THR A 236 3.69 3.42 29.91
CA THR A 236 4.78 3.63 30.87
C THR A 236 5.20 2.32 31.54
N LEU A 237 4.25 1.47 31.93
CA LEU A 237 4.54 0.16 32.51
C LEU A 237 5.17 -0.77 31.48
N GLU A 238 4.68 -0.76 30.23
CA GLU A 238 5.30 -1.51 29.15
C GLU A 238 6.72 -1.02 28.85
N LYS A 239 6.95 0.30 28.92
CA LYS A 239 8.29 0.89 28.84
C LYS A 239 9.19 0.40 29.97
N VAL A 240 8.70 0.21 31.19
CA VAL A 240 9.50 -0.35 32.30
C VAL A 240 9.91 -1.80 32.02
N VAL A 241 9.02 -2.62 31.48
CA VAL A 241 9.34 -3.99 31.04
C VAL A 241 10.47 -3.95 30.00
N PHE A 242 10.37 -3.02 29.05
CA PHE A 242 11.32 -2.91 27.94
C PHE A 242 12.64 -2.23 28.32
N SER A 243 12.65 -1.13 29.09
CA SER A 243 13.80 -0.23 29.26
C SER A 243 14.89 -0.77 30.18
N LYS A 244 14.54 -1.54 31.23
CA LYS A 244 15.55 -2.19 32.07
C LYS A 244 16.31 -3.30 31.35
N HIS A 245 15.72 -3.86 30.29
CA HIS A 245 16.21 -5.08 29.65
C HIS A 245 16.21 -4.99 28.12
N THR A 246 16.26 -3.79 27.51
CA THR A 246 16.04 -3.61 26.07
C THR A 246 16.95 -4.49 25.23
N HIS A 247 18.26 -4.48 25.53
CA HIS A 247 19.24 -5.29 24.83
C HIS A 247 18.99 -6.79 25.06
N ILE A 248 18.77 -7.19 26.31
CA ILE A 248 18.53 -8.59 26.68
C ILE A 248 17.25 -9.13 26.03
N MET A 249 16.16 -8.37 26.03
CA MET A 249 14.89 -8.75 25.41
C MET A 249 15.03 -8.92 23.90
N ARG A 250 15.68 -7.96 23.23
CA ARG A 250 15.94 -8.08 21.78
C ARG A 250 16.81 -9.30 21.49
N GLU A 251 17.84 -9.54 22.29
CA GLU A 251 18.70 -10.70 22.12
C GLU A 251 17.94 -12.02 22.34
N GLN A 252 17.10 -12.11 23.37
CA GLN A 252 16.26 -13.29 23.60
C GLN A 252 15.24 -13.50 22.47
N MET A 253 14.63 -12.43 21.94
CA MET A 253 13.76 -12.51 20.76
C MET A 253 14.52 -13.09 19.56
N ARG A 254 15.75 -12.60 19.30
CA ARG A 254 16.61 -13.12 18.23
C ARG A 254 16.97 -14.58 18.45
N ILE A 255 17.34 -14.97 19.67
CA ILE A 255 17.63 -16.38 20.02
C ILE A 255 16.44 -17.29 19.70
N VAL A 256 15.21 -16.87 20.05
CA VAL A 256 14.00 -17.66 19.73
C VAL A 256 13.77 -17.75 18.22
N LEU A 257 13.94 -16.65 17.47
CA LEU A 257 13.81 -16.63 16.01
C LEU A 257 14.87 -17.54 15.33
N HIS A 258 16.13 -17.46 15.77
CA HIS A 258 17.24 -18.27 15.23
C HIS A 258 17.12 -19.77 15.53
N LYS A 259 16.40 -20.15 16.60
CA LYS A 259 16.08 -21.57 16.85
C LYS A 259 15.18 -22.19 15.78
N LYS A 260 14.48 -21.37 14.98
CA LYS A 260 13.58 -21.81 13.88
C LYS A 260 12.54 -22.85 14.32
N ASN A 261 12.17 -22.85 15.59
CA ASN A 261 11.15 -23.74 16.14
C ASN A 261 9.77 -23.07 15.98
N LYS A 262 8.89 -23.67 15.16
CA LYS A 262 7.55 -23.13 14.87
C LYS A 262 6.73 -22.89 16.14
N GLN A 263 6.78 -23.80 17.13
CA GLN A 263 6.01 -23.68 18.36
C GLN A 263 6.52 -22.55 19.24
N SER A 264 7.84 -22.41 19.42
CA SER A 264 8.43 -21.32 20.21
C SER A 264 8.17 -19.95 19.57
N ILE A 265 8.27 -19.85 18.24
CA ILE A 265 7.96 -18.63 17.49
C ILE A 265 6.47 -18.27 17.64
N LYS A 266 5.57 -19.26 17.52
CA LYS A 266 4.13 -19.06 17.75
C LYS A 266 3.84 -18.52 19.16
N SER A 267 4.41 -19.15 20.19
CA SER A 267 4.28 -18.71 21.57
C SER A 267 4.79 -17.28 21.74
N LEU A 268 5.97 -16.97 21.17
CA LEU A 268 6.52 -15.62 21.20
C LEU A 268 5.61 -14.59 20.52
N CYS A 269 5.15 -14.84 19.29
CA CYS A 269 4.23 -13.97 18.55
C CYS A 269 2.94 -13.71 19.35
N SER A 270 2.37 -14.75 19.97
CA SER A 270 1.17 -14.59 20.81
C SER A 270 1.43 -13.70 22.04
N ALA A 271 2.60 -13.83 22.66
CA ALA A 271 2.93 -13.12 23.89
C ALA A 271 3.30 -11.65 23.64
N VAL A 272 4.07 -11.36 22.59
CA VAL A 272 4.42 -9.96 22.23
C VAL A 272 3.18 -9.16 21.84
N ARG A 273 2.17 -9.79 21.25
CA ARG A 273 0.90 -9.14 20.85
C ARG A 273 0.09 -8.63 22.04
N LEU A 274 0.32 -9.16 23.24
CA LEU A 274 -0.32 -8.67 24.46
C LEU A 274 0.27 -7.34 24.95
N LEU A 275 1.40 -6.91 24.39
CA LEU A 275 2.17 -5.73 24.78
C LEU A 275 2.42 -4.87 23.54
N THR A 276 1.43 -4.03 23.22
CA THR A 276 1.32 -3.40 21.89
C THR A 276 2.08 -2.08 21.74
N LYS A 277 2.45 -1.40 22.83
CA LYS A 277 2.96 -0.01 22.78
C LYS A 277 4.46 0.08 22.51
N LYS A 278 5.27 -0.82 23.06
CA LYS A 278 6.75 -0.80 23.01
C LYS A 278 7.36 -2.15 22.64
N VAL A 279 6.87 -3.25 23.21
CA VAL A 279 7.43 -4.60 23.02
C VAL A 279 7.11 -5.12 21.63
N PHE A 280 5.84 -5.03 21.18
CA PHE A 280 5.47 -5.50 19.85
C PHE A 280 6.17 -4.74 18.72
N PRO A 281 6.25 -3.39 18.72
CA PRO A 281 7.06 -2.66 17.75
C PRO A 281 8.54 -3.08 17.74
N ALA A 282 9.14 -3.29 18.92
CA ALA A 282 10.52 -3.78 19.00
C ALA A 282 10.69 -5.20 18.45
N PHE A 283 9.70 -6.06 18.63
CA PHE A 283 9.68 -7.39 18.02
C PHE A 283 9.61 -7.33 16.50
N LEU A 284 8.80 -6.43 15.92
CA LEU A 284 8.71 -6.26 14.47
C LEU A 284 10.06 -5.85 13.86
N GLU A 285 10.83 -4.99 14.54
CA GLU A 285 12.20 -4.66 14.11
C GLU A 285 13.14 -5.86 14.19
N CYS A 286 13.13 -6.63 15.29
CA CYS A 286 13.91 -7.87 15.40
C CYS A 286 13.53 -8.89 14.31
N LEU A 287 12.24 -9.01 14.00
CA LEU A 287 11.72 -9.86 12.95
C LEU A 287 12.23 -9.42 11.57
N LYS A 288 12.21 -8.11 11.30
CA LYS A 288 12.76 -7.53 10.06
C LYS A 288 14.26 -7.79 9.92
N GLU A 289 15.03 -7.64 11.00
CA GLU A 289 16.46 -7.95 11.03
C GLU A 289 16.71 -9.44 10.74
N PHE A 290 15.97 -10.34 11.40
CA PHE A 290 16.05 -11.77 11.20
C PHE A 290 15.73 -12.18 9.75
N ILE A 291 14.62 -11.69 9.20
CA ILE A 291 14.22 -11.97 7.81
C ILE A 291 15.29 -11.48 6.84
N ASN A 292 15.89 -10.30 7.08
CA ASN A 292 16.96 -9.79 6.23
C ASN A 292 18.24 -10.64 6.31
N ALA A 293 18.59 -11.17 7.48
CA ALA A 293 19.75 -12.02 7.67
C ALA A 293 19.56 -13.42 7.05
N GLU A 294 18.33 -13.93 7.05
CA GLU A 294 17.97 -15.22 6.44
C GLU A 294 17.73 -15.13 4.94
N TRP A 295 17.72 -13.92 4.36
CA TRP A 295 17.49 -13.72 2.94
C TRP A 295 18.73 -14.13 2.11
N PRO A 296 18.57 -14.86 1.00
CA PRO A 296 19.69 -15.28 0.17
C PRO A 296 20.46 -14.08 -0.41
N SER A 297 21.78 -14.25 -0.56
CA SER A 297 22.64 -13.30 -1.28
C SER A 297 22.36 -13.28 -2.78
N GLU A 298 21.94 -14.44 -3.31
CA GLU A 298 21.51 -14.59 -4.67
C GLU A 298 20.24 -13.77 -4.91
N LYS A 299 20.37 -12.79 -5.79
CA LYS A 299 19.25 -11.97 -6.23
C LYS A 299 18.64 -12.68 -7.43
N THR A 300 17.86 -13.74 -7.20
CA THR A 300 17.04 -14.36 -8.24
C THR A 300 15.59 -14.55 -7.79
N CYS A 301 14.64 -14.57 -8.71
CA CYS A 301 13.22 -14.81 -8.42
C CYS A 301 13.01 -16.18 -7.77
N SER A 302 13.71 -17.21 -8.24
CA SER A 302 13.67 -18.56 -7.66
C SER A 302 14.18 -18.59 -6.22
N ALA A 303 15.33 -17.96 -5.94
CA ALA A 303 15.88 -17.86 -4.58
C ALA A 303 14.95 -17.05 -3.66
N ALA A 304 14.36 -15.96 -4.16
CA ALA A 304 13.40 -15.14 -3.41
C ALA A 304 12.12 -15.93 -3.04
N ILE A 305 11.54 -16.69 -3.97
CA ILE A 305 10.39 -17.56 -3.69
C ILE A 305 10.74 -18.62 -2.67
N SER A 306 11.86 -19.31 -2.83
CA SER A 306 12.28 -20.36 -1.90
C SER A 306 12.46 -19.81 -0.48
N ALA A 307 13.11 -18.66 -0.36
CA ALA A 307 13.27 -17.95 0.92
C ALA A 307 11.93 -17.52 1.51
N TYR A 308 11.05 -16.93 0.70
CA TYR A 308 9.72 -16.52 1.12
C TYR A 308 8.89 -17.72 1.60
N SER A 309 8.85 -18.82 0.86
CA SER A 309 8.09 -20.02 1.26
C SER A 309 8.61 -20.60 2.57
N ARG A 310 9.94 -20.69 2.75
CA ARG A 310 10.55 -21.18 3.99
C ARG A 310 10.23 -20.27 5.20
N LEU A 311 10.30 -18.96 5.02
CA LEU A 311 9.99 -18.00 6.08
C LEU A 311 8.48 -17.95 6.37
N SER A 312 7.65 -17.92 5.34
CA SER A 312 6.19 -17.98 5.48
C SER A 312 5.76 -19.26 6.19
N ASP A 313 6.37 -20.41 5.88
CA ASP A 313 6.10 -21.69 6.57
C ASP A 313 6.48 -21.65 8.06
N LEU A 314 7.54 -20.93 8.40
CA LEU A 314 7.95 -20.69 9.79
C LEU A 314 6.91 -19.86 10.55
N PHE A 315 6.26 -18.91 9.87
CA PHE A 315 5.25 -18.00 10.44
C PHE A 315 3.80 -18.42 10.15
N LEU A 316 3.53 -19.57 9.50
CA LEU A 316 2.18 -20.05 9.12
C LEU A 316 1.18 -20.08 10.29
N SER A 317 1.68 -20.26 11.51
CA SER A 317 0.86 -20.31 12.71
C SER A 317 0.53 -18.95 13.33
N ASP A 318 1.17 -17.88 12.85
CA ASP A 318 0.92 -16.51 13.26
C ASP A 318 -0.09 -15.87 12.29
N THR A 319 -1.29 -15.57 12.81
CA THR A 319 -2.37 -14.92 12.04
C THR A 319 -2.26 -13.40 12.03
N CYS A 320 -1.16 -12.83 12.53
CA CYS A 320 -0.99 -11.39 12.65
C CYS A 320 -0.67 -10.75 11.29
N GLU A 321 -1.51 -9.80 10.87
CA GLU A 321 -1.30 -9.04 9.63
C GLU A 321 0.01 -8.24 9.64
N LYS A 322 0.37 -7.63 10.78
CA LYS A 322 1.60 -6.83 10.89
C LYS A 322 2.89 -7.64 10.78
N THR A 323 2.91 -8.90 11.24
CA THR A 323 4.11 -9.75 11.08
C THR A 323 4.24 -10.23 9.65
N ARG A 324 3.12 -10.54 8.98
CA ARG A 324 3.05 -10.82 7.55
C ARG A 324 3.52 -9.63 6.71
N GLU A 325 3.06 -8.43 7.05
CA GLU A 325 3.42 -7.19 6.37
C GLU A 325 4.94 -6.94 6.41
N VAL A 326 5.62 -7.27 7.51
CA VAL A 326 7.09 -7.19 7.58
C VAL A 326 7.76 -8.13 6.57
N LEU A 327 7.28 -9.36 6.43
CA LEU A 327 7.81 -10.32 5.46
C LEU A 327 7.56 -9.86 4.01
N GLU A 328 6.34 -9.41 3.72
CA GLU A 328 5.95 -8.91 2.39
C GLU A 328 6.72 -7.64 2.01
N ASN A 329 6.95 -6.73 2.96
CA ASN A 329 7.75 -5.53 2.77
C ASN A 329 9.22 -5.86 2.49
N VAL A 330 9.81 -6.83 3.20
CA VAL A 330 11.19 -7.26 2.90
C VAL A 330 11.24 -7.92 1.52
N LEU A 331 10.26 -8.76 1.17
CA LEU A 331 10.18 -9.37 -0.16
C LEU A 331 10.15 -8.29 -1.25
N ALA A 332 9.24 -7.31 -1.14
CA ALA A 332 9.10 -6.22 -2.10
C ALA A 332 10.40 -5.42 -2.28
N LEU A 333 11.10 -5.13 -1.18
CA LEU A 333 12.41 -4.45 -1.22
C LEU A 333 13.49 -5.29 -1.90
N LYS A 334 13.50 -6.62 -1.70
CA LYS A 334 14.54 -7.51 -2.25
C LYS A 334 14.35 -7.76 -3.74
N ILE A 335 13.10 -7.76 -4.23
CA ILE A 335 12.79 -7.98 -5.64
C ILE A 335 12.63 -6.69 -6.44
N GLY A 336 12.52 -5.52 -5.78
CA GLY A 336 12.34 -4.22 -6.40
C GLY A 336 13.55 -3.72 -7.19
N ARG A 337 13.84 -4.34 -8.33
CA ARG A 337 14.95 -3.98 -9.24
C ARG A 337 14.51 -3.99 -10.71
N PRO A 338 15.22 -3.25 -11.59
CA PRO A 338 14.97 -3.31 -13.03
C PRO A 338 15.20 -4.72 -13.59
N GLY A 339 14.34 -5.17 -14.50
CA GLY A 339 14.42 -6.45 -15.18
C GLY A 339 13.83 -7.65 -14.43
N VAL A 340 13.30 -7.44 -13.22
CA VAL A 340 12.65 -8.49 -12.42
C VAL A 340 11.43 -9.08 -13.14
N GLY A 341 10.71 -8.28 -13.93
CA GLY A 341 9.55 -8.74 -14.68
C GLY A 341 9.92 -9.81 -15.71
N LYS A 342 10.99 -9.57 -16.48
CA LYS A 342 11.51 -10.52 -17.47
C LYS A 342 12.02 -11.79 -16.79
N GLU A 343 12.78 -11.63 -15.71
CA GLU A 343 13.29 -12.76 -14.95
C GLU A 343 12.18 -13.63 -14.35
N LEU A 344 11.13 -13.01 -13.80
CA LEU A 344 9.96 -13.73 -13.31
C LEU A 344 9.25 -14.50 -14.43
N ALA A 345 9.19 -13.94 -15.64
CA ALA A 345 8.61 -14.62 -16.79
C ALA A 345 9.47 -15.82 -17.23
N LEU A 346 10.80 -15.70 -17.19
CA LEU A 346 11.71 -16.82 -17.45
C LEU A 346 11.65 -17.90 -16.36
N TYR A 347 11.41 -17.51 -15.11
CA TYR A 347 11.15 -18.47 -14.04
C TYR A 347 9.84 -19.22 -14.29
N LEU A 348 8.75 -18.51 -14.63
CA LEU A 348 7.50 -19.14 -15.03
C LEU A 348 7.69 -20.08 -16.23
N GLU A 349 8.49 -19.67 -17.22
CA GLU A 349 8.85 -20.51 -18.38
C GLU A 349 9.48 -21.84 -17.95
N SER A 350 10.39 -21.80 -16.98
CA SER A 350 11.03 -23.01 -16.47
C SER A 350 10.00 -23.96 -15.84
N LEU A 351 9.04 -23.42 -15.07
CA LEU A 351 7.98 -24.20 -14.44
C LEU A 351 7.06 -24.88 -15.47
N ILE A 352 6.69 -24.16 -16.54
CA ILE A 352 5.89 -24.68 -17.65
C ILE A 352 6.61 -25.85 -18.32
N LYS A 353 7.89 -25.68 -18.65
CA LYS A 353 8.71 -26.73 -19.30
C LYS A 353 8.87 -27.98 -18.43
N THR A 354 8.98 -27.80 -17.12
CA THR A 354 9.05 -28.92 -16.15
C THR A 354 7.68 -29.46 -15.71
N LYS A 355 6.58 -28.88 -16.19
CA LYS A 355 5.19 -29.22 -15.82
C LYS A 355 4.87 -29.10 -14.31
N HIS A 356 5.52 -28.17 -13.60
CA HIS A 356 5.29 -27.87 -12.18
C HIS A 356 4.26 -26.74 -12.01
N VAL A 357 3.03 -26.99 -12.43
CA VAL A 357 1.96 -25.96 -12.50
C VAL A 357 1.44 -25.56 -11.11
N GLU A 358 1.57 -26.43 -10.12
CA GLU A 358 1.26 -26.19 -8.71
C GLU A 358 2.06 -25.01 -8.11
N GLU A 359 3.27 -24.76 -8.63
CA GLU A 359 4.17 -23.71 -8.15
C GLU A 359 3.79 -22.31 -8.66
N VAL A 360 2.84 -22.19 -9.60
CA VAL A 360 2.38 -20.91 -10.16
C VAL A 360 1.81 -19.98 -9.10
N GLU A 361 1.23 -20.51 -8.01
CA GLU A 361 0.76 -19.68 -6.90
C GLU A 361 1.90 -18.89 -6.24
N LYS A 362 3.13 -19.43 -6.23
CA LYS A 362 4.30 -18.72 -5.70
C LYS A 362 4.77 -17.60 -6.62
N VAL A 363 4.55 -17.76 -7.93
CA VAL A 363 4.78 -16.68 -8.92
C VAL A 363 3.85 -15.51 -8.63
N ASN A 364 2.58 -15.77 -8.29
CA ASN A 364 1.62 -14.71 -7.92
C ASN A 364 2.07 -13.91 -6.69
N VAL A 365 2.75 -14.55 -5.72
CA VAL A 365 3.30 -13.85 -4.55
C VAL A 365 4.35 -12.82 -4.97
N LEU A 366 5.33 -13.22 -5.80
CA LEU A 366 6.34 -12.28 -6.31
C LEU A 366 5.71 -11.19 -7.16
N GLN A 367 4.80 -11.57 -8.04
CA GLN A 367 4.09 -10.66 -8.93
C GLN A 367 3.33 -9.58 -8.15
N ASN A 368 2.71 -9.94 -7.02
CA ASN A 368 2.04 -9.00 -6.13
C ASN A 368 3.05 -8.08 -5.42
N ALA A 369 4.20 -8.62 -5.00
CA ALA A 369 5.25 -7.88 -4.32
C ALA A 369 6.05 -6.92 -5.23
N ILE A 370 6.01 -7.09 -6.56
CA ILE A 370 6.59 -6.10 -7.49
C ILE A 370 5.83 -4.78 -7.33
N SER A 371 6.53 -3.70 -6.96
CA SER A 371 5.90 -2.39 -6.75
C SER A 371 5.73 -1.59 -8.06
N SER A 372 6.64 -1.76 -9.02
CA SER A 372 6.63 -1.07 -10.31
C SER A 372 5.58 -1.68 -11.26
N LYS A 373 4.70 -0.88 -11.84
CA LYS A 373 3.74 -1.41 -12.84
C LYS A 373 4.44 -1.73 -14.15
N ASP A 374 5.44 -0.94 -14.53
CA ASP A 374 6.23 -1.20 -15.74
C ASP A 374 6.88 -2.60 -15.72
N GLU A 375 7.39 -3.05 -14.57
CA GLU A 375 7.98 -4.40 -14.43
C GLU A 375 6.90 -5.49 -14.48
N LYS A 376 5.69 -5.25 -13.96
CA LYS A 376 4.57 -6.20 -14.12
C LYS A 376 4.17 -6.35 -15.58
N ASP A 377 4.18 -5.27 -16.34
CA ASP A 377 3.89 -5.33 -17.76
C ASP A 377 4.96 -6.04 -18.57
N VAL A 378 6.24 -5.82 -18.25
CA VAL A 378 7.34 -6.60 -18.83
C VAL A 378 7.12 -8.09 -18.56
N PHE A 379 6.71 -8.47 -17.35
CA PHE A 379 6.36 -9.86 -17.03
C PHE A 379 5.25 -10.40 -17.94
N TYR A 380 4.09 -9.74 -18.02
CA TYR A 380 2.97 -10.24 -18.82
C TYR A 380 3.27 -10.27 -20.32
N SER A 381 3.91 -9.23 -20.85
CA SER A 381 4.26 -9.16 -22.26
C SER A 381 5.27 -10.23 -22.64
N THR A 382 6.25 -10.51 -21.78
CA THR A 382 7.21 -11.61 -21.96
C THR A 382 6.49 -12.96 -21.92
N TYR A 383 5.61 -13.19 -20.93
CA TYR A 383 4.81 -14.42 -20.86
C TYR A 383 3.98 -14.67 -22.12
N ILE A 384 3.23 -13.67 -22.59
CA ILE A 384 2.39 -13.80 -23.80
C ILE A 384 3.26 -14.04 -25.05
N SER A 385 4.43 -13.39 -25.13
CA SER A 385 5.35 -13.58 -26.27
C SER A 385 5.94 -15.00 -26.27
N ARG A 386 6.33 -15.52 -25.10
CA ARG A 386 6.83 -16.90 -24.96
C ARG A 386 5.75 -17.94 -25.20
N LEU A 387 4.52 -17.69 -24.75
CA LEU A 387 3.35 -18.51 -25.09
C LEU A 387 3.17 -18.60 -26.61
N ALA A 388 3.19 -17.46 -27.30
CA ALA A 388 3.07 -17.44 -28.76
C ALA A 388 4.21 -18.19 -29.45
N GLU A 389 5.46 -18.01 -28.99
CA GLU A 389 6.63 -18.72 -29.53
C GLU A 389 6.48 -20.25 -29.42
N ARG A 390 6.06 -20.76 -28.25
CA ARG A 390 5.80 -22.20 -28.05
C ARG A 390 4.67 -22.72 -28.93
N ILE A 391 3.64 -21.92 -29.15
CA ILE A 391 2.53 -22.29 -30.04
C ILE A 391 3.02 -22.35 -31.49
N PHE A 392 3.78 -21.35 -31.94
CA PHE A 392 4.31 -21.31 -33.31
C PHE A 392 5.30 -22.44 -33.58
N SER A 393 6.12 -22.83 -32.61
CA SER A 393 7.03 -23.98 -32.73
C SER A 393 6.35 -25.33 -32.56
N LEU A 394 5.03 -25.37 -32.32
CA LEU A 394 4.27 -26.57 -31.97
C LEU A 394 4.80 -27.31 -30.72
N GLN A 395 5.63 -26.66 -29.91
CA GLN A 395 6.19 -27.19 -28.65
C GLN A 395 5.40 -26.69 -27.45
N PHE A 396 4.10 -27.03 -27.40
CA PHE A 396 3.22 -26.63 -26.30
C PHE A 396 2.36 -27.80 -25.81
N ASP A 397 1.94 -27.72 -24.54
CA ASP A 397 1.00 -28.65 -23.93
C ASP A 397 -0.25 -27.86 -23.54
N PHE A 398 -1.37 -28.11 -24.24
CA PHE A 398 -2.58 -27.30 -24.12
C PHE A 398 -3.14 -27.28 -22.69
N GLU A 399 -3.12 -28.42 -22.00
CA GLU A 399 -3.66 -28.53 -20.64
C GLU A 399 -2.80 -27.74 -19.66
N VAL A 400 -1.48 -27.88 -19.75
CA VAL A 400 -0.52 -27.13 -18.92
C VAL A 400 -0.67 -25.63 -19.13
N GLU A 401 -0.74 -25.16 -20.38
CA GLU A 401 -0.87 -23.73 -20.68
C GLU A 401 -2.19 -23.14 -20.17
N GLN A 402 -3.29 -23.87 -20.36
CA GLN A 402 -4.61 -23.45 -19.91
C GLN A 402 -4.66 -23.37 -18.38
N GLU A 403 -4.05 -24.34 -17.70
CA GLU A 403 -3.97 -24.36 -16.24
C GLU A 403 -3.12 -23.20 -15.70
N VAL A 404 -1.93 -22.96 -16.28
CA VAL A 404 -1.06 -21.82 -15.91
C VAL A 404 -1.79 -20.50 -16.09
N ALA A 405 -2.44 -20.29 -17.24
CA ALA A 405 -3.21 -19.08 -17.51
C ALA A 405 -4.40 -18.90 -16.56
N SER A 406 -4.97 -19.99 -16.05
CA SER A 406 -6.07 -19.97 -15.08
C SER A 406 -5.60 -19.56 -13.67
N ARG A 407 -4.42 -20.04 -13.26
CA ARG A 407 -3.82 -19.81 -11.93
C ARG A 407 -3.08 -18.47 -11.82
N LEU A 408 -2.53 -17.97 -12.93
CA LEU A 408 -1.78 -16.71 -12.92
C LEU A 408 -2.68 -15.50 -12.66
N ASN A 409 -2.26 -14.61 -11.77
CA ASN A 409 -3.01 -13.41 -11.40
C ASN A 409 -2.92 -12.33 -12.49
N MET A 410 -3.62 -12.51 -13.60
CA MET A 410 -3.58 -11.57 -14.73
C MET A 410 -4.73 -10.55 -14.73
N PRO A 411 -4.49 -9.29 -15.14
CA PRO A 411 -5.53 -8.33 -15.44
C PRO A 411 -6.54 -8.90 -16.46
N TRP A 412 -7.82 -8.59 -16.26
CA TRP A 412 -8.91 -9.12 -17.09
C TRP A 412 -8.70 -8.94 -18.60
N VAL A 413 -8.15 -7.79 -19.03
CA VAL A 413 -7.87 -7.50 -20.44
C VAL A 413 -6.87 -8.52 -21.03
N LEU A 414 -5.83 -8.85 -20.28
CA LEU A 414 -4.80 -9.81 -20.69
C LEU A 414 -5.34 -11.24 -20.61
N LYS A 415 -6.12 -11.56 -19.57
CA LYS A 415 -6.81 -12.85 -19.46
C LYS A 415 -7.73 -13.11 -20.65
N ASN A 416 -8.47 -12.10 -21.11
CA ASN A 416 -9.29 -12.19 -22.33
C ASN A 416 -8.45 -12.39 -23.59
N LYS A 417 -7.29 -11.72 -23.69
CA LYS A 417 -6.36 -11.89 -24.81
C LYS A 417 -5.85 -13.33 -24.88
N VAL A 418 -5.37 -13.88 -23.77
CA VAL A 418 -4.93 -15.29 -23.65
C VAL A 418 -6.08 -16.26 -23.93
N THR A 419 -7.28 -15.99 -23.42
CA THR A 419 -8.47 -16.81 -23.70
C THR A 419 -8.79 -16.84 -25.20
N LYS A 420 -8.63 -15.72 -25.91
CA LYS A 420 -8.80 -15.68 -27.37
C LYS A 420 -7.70 -16.45 -28.09
N ILE A 421 -6.45 -16.38 -27.64
CA ILE A 421 -5.33 -17.20 -28.16
C ILE A 421 -5.70 -18.69 -28.08
N PHE A 422 -6.18 -19.18 -26.94
CA PHE A 422 -6.59 -20.59 -26.83
C PHE A 422 -7.78 -20.95 -27.72
N LYS A 423 -8.75 -20.04 -27.92
CA LYS A 423 -9.84 -20.26 -28.88
C LYS A 423 -9.33 -20.37 -30.32
N ASP A 424 -8.39 -19.51 -30.70
CA ASP A 424 -7.76 -19.53 -32.01
C ASP A 424 -7.00 -20.86 -32.22
N MET A 425 -6.40 -21.44 -31.17
CA MET A 425 -5.75 -22.75 -31.23
C MET A 425 -6.74 -23.90 -31.44
N VAL A 426 -7.86 -23.91 -30.72
CA VAL A 426 -8.92 -24.90 -30.93
C VAL A 426 -9.46 -24.79 -32.36
N GLN A 427 -9.73 -23.56 -32.83
CA GLN A 427 -10.14 -23.33 -34.21
C GLN A 427 -9.09 -23.82 -35.21
N SER A 428 -7.80 -23.57 -34.96
CA SER A 428 -6.72 -24.03 -35.83
C SER A 428 -6.69 -25.56 -35.92
N ALA A 429 -6.82 -26.26 -34.79
CA ALA A 429 -6.88 -27.71 -34.78
C ALA A 429 -8.07 -28.26 -35.60
N GLU A 430 -9.26 -27.65 -35.46
CA GLU A 430 -10.44 -27.98 -36.26
C GLU A 430 -10.18 -27.78 -37.76
N GLU A 431 -9.68 -26.61 -38.17
CA GLU A 431 -9.45 -26.34 -39.60
C GLU A 431 -8.37 -27.25 -40.22
N ASN A 432 -7.31 -27.57 -39.49
CA ASN A 432 -6.31 -28.54 -39.95
C ASN A 432 -6.88 -29.96 -40.03
N GLN A 433 -7.80 -30.33 -39.14
CA GLN A 433 -8.47 -31.63 -39.22
C GLN A 433 -9.36 -31.71 -40.47
N LEU A 434 -10.09 -30.64 -40.80
CA LEU A 434 -10.85 -30.56 -42.05
C LEU A 434 -9.93 -30.62 -43.28
N PHE A 435 -8.81 -29.90 -43.26
CA PHE A 435 -7.85 -29.91 -44.37
C PHE A 435 -7.22 -31.30 -44.55
N LYS A 436 -6.86 -31.98 -43.46
CA LYS A 436 -6.41 -33.38 -43.47
C LYS A 436 -7.46 -34.33 -44.05
N GLN A 437 -8.74 -34.14 -43.74
CA GLN A 437 -9.82 -34.99 -44.29
C GLN A 437 -10.01 -34.82 -45.80
N MET A 438 -9.79 -33.62 -46.33
CA MET A 438 -10.00 -33.33 -47.74
C MET A 438 -8.76 -33.59 -48.61
N TYR A 439 -7.55 -33.39 -48.08
CA TYR A 439 -6.31 -33.37 -48.85
C TYR A 439 -5.19 -34.26 -48.28
N GLY A 440 -5.39 -34.90 -47.13
CA GLY A 440 -4.33 -35.65 -46.43
C GLY A 440 -4.14 -37.08 -46.94
N ALA A 441 -2.87 -37.52 -46.99
CA ALA A 441 -2.45 -38.89 -47.26
C ALA A 441 -2.18 -39.73 -45.97
N GLY A 442 -2.41 -39.15 -44.79
CA GLY A 442 -2.05 -39.68 -43.46
C GLY A 442 -1.28 -38.64 -42.64
N ASP A 443 -1.35 -38.63 -41.30
CA ASP A 443 -0.52 -37.78 -40.40
C ASP A 443 -0.14 -36.35 -40.84
N PHE A 444 -1.11 -35.61 -41.40
CA PHE A 444 -0.90 -34.24 -41.94
C PHE A 444 0.13 -34.15 -43.06
N GLN A 445 0.36 -35.26 -43.77
CA GLN A 445 1.13 -35.32 -45.00
C GLN A 445 0.23 -35.00 -46.20
N TYR A 446 0.70 -34.12 -47.06
CA TYR A 446 0.03 -33.69 -48.28
C TYR A 446 0.90 -34.04 -49.48
N LEU A 447 0.25 -34.55 -50.52
CA LEU A 447 0.93 -34.85 -51.78
C LEU A 447 1.05 -33.57 -52.60
N THR A 448 2.29 -33.20 -52.93
CA THR A 448 2.55 -32.14 -53.90
C THR A 448 2.15 -32.62 -55.31
N PRO A 449 2.01 -31.71 -56.30
CA PRO A 449 1.80 -32.10 -57.70
C PRO A 449 2.86 -33.06 -58.27
N GLU A 450 4.03 -33.13 -57.65
CA GLU A 450 5.16 -33.98 -58.03
C GLU A 450 5.22 -35.30 -57.22
N ASN A 451 4.18 -35.62 -56.43
CA ASN A 451 4.08 -36.77 -55.52
C ASN A 451 5.05 -36.76 -54.33
N ASN A 452 5.60 -35.60 -53.94
CA ASN A 452 6.35 -35.47 -52.69
C ASN A 452 5.37 -35.39 -51.50
N GLN A 453 5.73 -35.98 -50.36
CA GLN A 453 4.96 -35.88 -49.12
C GLN A 453 5.50 -34.74 -48.25
N VAL A 454 4.66 -33.74 -47.99
CA VAL A 454 5.01 -32.59 -47.14
C VAL A 454 4.12 -32.58 -45.91
N PHE A 455 4.72 -32.55 -44.72
CA PHE A 455 3.98 -32.28 -43.49
C PHE A 455 3.54 -30.81 -43.47
N PHE A 456 2.26 -30.56 -43.25
CA PHE A 456 1.74 -29.20 -43.18
C PHE A 456 0.75 -29.03 -42.03
N TYR A 457 0.98 -27.97 -41.25
CA TYR A 457 0.10 -27.55 -40.17
C TYR A 457 0.03 -26.02 -40.13
N SER A 458 -1.18 -25.47 -40.08
CA SER A 458 -1.41 -24.02 -40.11
C SER A 458 -1.98 -23.51 -38.78
N ILE A 459 -1.44 -22.41 -38.26
CA ILE A 459 -1.97 -21.75 -37.06
C ILE A 459 -2.72 -20.49 -37.49
N ILE A 460 -4.03 -20.50 -37.31
CA ILE A 460 -4.90 -19.37 -37.65
C ILE A 460 -4.97 -18.42 -36.46
N THR A 461 -4.48 -17.21 -36.65
CA THR A 461 -4.39 -16.20 -35.59
C THR A 461 -5.37 -15.04 -35.85
N THR A 462 -6.05 -14.57 -34.81
CA THR A 462 -6.86 -13.36 -34.89
C THR A 462 -5.96 -12.12 -34.85
N ALA A 463 -6.06 -11.27 -35.88
CA ALA A 463 -5.30 -10.01 -35.95
C ALA A 463 -5.51 -9.15 -34.68
N CYS A 464 -4.44 -8.46 -34.24
CA CYS A 464 -4.38 -7.65 -33.01
C CYS A 464 -4.55 -8.41 -31.68
N VAL A 465 -4.79 -9.72 -31.69
CA VAL A 465 -4.81 -10.56 -30.47
C VAL A 465 -3.44 -11.17 -30.19
N TRP A 466 -2.68 -11.53 -31.23
CA TRP A 466 -1.38 -12.18 -31.07
C TRP A 466 -0.24 -11.15 -31.05
N PRO A 467 0.90 -11.45 -30.40
CA PRO A 467 2.08 -10.59 -30.40
C PRO A 467 2.86 -10.68 -31.74
N ILE A 468 2.16 -10.52 -32.87
CA ILE A 468 2.75 -10.60 -34.21
C ILE A 468 3.13 -9.19 -34.66
N ALA A 469 4.39 -9.02 -35.06
CA ALA A 469 4.91 -7.77 -35.59
C ALA A 469 4.43 -7.56 -37.05
N GLU A 470 4.22 -6.31 -37.48
CA GLU A 470 3.82 -6.03 -38.88
C GLU A 470 4.88 -6.51 -39.87
N GLU A 471 6.14 -6.42 -39.46
CA GLU A 471 7.29 -6.89 -40.21
C GLU A 471 7.25 -8.38 -40.51
N ALA A 472 6.50 -9.16 -39.72
CA ALA A 472 6.32 -10.58 -39.93
C ALA A 472 5.38 -10.92 -41.11
N VAL A 473 4.63 -9.93 -41.57
CA VAL A 473 3.70 -10.03 -42.69
C VAL A 473 4.40 -9.51 -43.94
N GLN A 474 5.41 -10.26 -44.41
CA GLN A 474 6.02 -10.04 -45.71
C GLN A 474 5.25 -10.79 -46.80
N ILE A 475 5.35 -10.34 -48.05
CA ILE A 475 4.81 -11.06 -49.20
C ILE A 475 5.99 -11.73 -49.90
N THR A 476 6.21 -13.01 -49.59
CA THR A 476 7.28 -13.82 -50.18
C THR A 476 6.71 -14.65 -51.32
N ARG A 477 7.43 -14.76 -52.44
CA ARG A 477 7.11 -15.70 -53.52
C ARG A 477 7.71 -17.06 -53.19
N PHE A 478 6.87 -18.09 -53.07
CA PHE A 478 7.28 -19.44 -52.72
C PHE A 478 7.42 -20.35 -53.97
N PRO A 479 8.20 -21.43 -53.87
CA PRO A 479 8.22 -22.48 -54.89
C PRO A 479 6.79 -23.04 -55.14
N PRO A 480 6.48 -23.50 -56.38
CA PRO A 480 5.13 -23.96 -56.75
C PRO A 480 4.55 -25.04 -55.84
N GLU A 481 5.40 -25.94 -55.33
CA GLU A 481 5.00 -27.02 -54.40
C GLU A 481 4.38 -26.46 -53.11
N LEU A 482 5.03 -25.47 -52.50
CA LEU A 482 4.57 -24.84 -51.27
C LEU A 482 3.40 -23.89 -51.53
N ASP A 483 3.47 -23.10 -52.60
CA ASP A 483 2.41 -22.15 -52.99
C ASP A 483 1.08 -22.88 -53.26
N GLY A 484 1.13 -24.08 -53.83
CA GLY A 484 -0.03 -24.95 -54.04
C GLY A 484 -0.72 -25.35 -52.73
N ILE A 485 0.04 -25.80 -51.73
CA ILE A 485 -0.49 -26.20 -50.41
C ILE A 485 -1.07 -24.98 -49.67
N LEU A 486 -0.35 -23.86 -49.65
CA LEU A 486 -0.80 -22.61 -49.01
C LEU A 486 -2.08 -22.08 -49.65
N SER A 487 -2.17 -22.12 -50.98
CA SER A 487 -3.37 -21.72 -51.74
C SER A 487 -4.56 -22.65 -51.50
N ALA A 488 -4.33 -23.97 -51.44
CA ALA A 488 -5.38 -24.95 -51.15
C ALA A 488 -5.98 -24.73 -49.75
N PHE A 489 -5.13 -24.57 -48.73
CA PHE A 489 -5.59 -24.27 -47.37
C PHE A 489 -6.35 -22.94 -47.30
N SER A 490 -5.81 -21.89 -47.92
CA SER A 490 -6.45 -20.56 -47.97
C SER A 490 -7.82 -20.62 -48.63
N GLY A 491 -7.94 -21.38 -49.74
CA GLY A 491 -9.20 -21.60 -50.46
C GLY A 491 -10.25 -22.31 -49.60
N GLN A 492 -9.88 -23.40 -48.91
CA GLN A 492 -10.78 -24.06 -47.95
C GLN A 492 -11.27 -23.07 -46.89
N TYR A 493 -10.34 -22.37 -46.24
CA TYR A 493 -10.68 -21.52 -45.11
C TYR A 493 -11.63 -20.38 -45.54
N LEU A 494 -11.34 -19.73 -46.66
CA LEU A 494 -12.16 -18.63 -47.19
C LEU A 494 -13.52 -19.11 -47.74
N ALA A 495 -13.61 -20.35 -48.24
CA ALA A 495 -14.90 -20.94 -48.62
C ALA A 495 -15.83 -21.09 -47.40
N LYS A 496 -15.29 -21.49 -46.25
CA LYS A 496 -16.03 -21.57 -44.97
C LYS A 496 -16.26 -20.19 -44.34
N HIS A 497 -15.34 -19.24 -44.55
CA HIS A 497 -15.35 -17.91 -43.95
C HIS A 497 -15.23 -16.77 -44.98
N PRO A 498 -16.24 -16.56 -45.85
CA PRO A 498 -16.13 -15.70 -47.04
C PRO A 498 -16.00 -14.20 -46.73
N ARG A 499 -16.27 -13.77 -45.49
CA ARG A 499 -16.16 -12.37 -45.05
C ARG A 499 -14.82 -12.05 -44.39
N ARG A 500 -13.90 -13.02 -44.28
CA ARG A 500 -12.59 -12.83 -43.66
C ARG A 500 -11.53 -12.58 -44.73
N ARG A 501 -10.46 -11.90 -44.33
CA ARG A 501 -9.22 -11.82 -45.09
C ARG A 501 -8.18 -12.67 -44.38
N LEU A 502 -7.52 -13.54 -45.12
CA LEU A 502 -6.40 -14.35 -44.63
C LEU A 502 -5.09 -13.77 -45.19
N ILE A 503 -4.07 -13.69 -44.33
CA ILE A 503 -2.73 -13.24 -44.71
C ILE A 503 -1.74 -14.17 -44.00
N TRP A 504 -0.74 -14.66 -44.73
CA TRP A 504 0.32 -15.49 -44.19
C TRP A 504 1.38 -14.64 -43.49
N ALA A 505 1.90 -15.14 -42.37
CA ALA A 505 2.99 -14.51 -41.62
C ALA A 505 4.31 -15.23 -41.98
N ASP A 506 4.77 -15.02 -43.21
CA ASP A 506 5.85 -15.79 -43.84
C ASP A 506 7.13 -15.91 -43.00
N THR A 507 7.47 -14.86 -42.23
CA THR A 507 8.71 -14.86 -41.42
C THR A 507 8.55 -15.58 -40.08
N LEU A 508 7.32 -15.90 -39.65
CA LEU A 508 7.02 -16.68 -38.45
C LEU A 508 6.74 -18.15 -38.75
N SER A 509 6.34 -18.45 -39.99
CA SER A 509 6.17 -19.82 -40.46
C SER A 509 7.52 -20.52 -40.58
N THR A 510 7.63 -21.74 -40.06
CA THR A 510 8.83 -22.58 -40.12
C THR A 510 8.66 -23.76 -41.07
N VAL A 511 9.78 -24.24 -41.59
CA VAL A 511 9.89 -25.46 -42.39
C VAL A 511 11.15 -26.21 -42.01
N GLU A 512 11.06 -27.53 -42.03
CA GLU A 512 12.18 -28.45 -41.84
C GLU A 512 12.48 -29.11 -43.18
N VAL A 513 13.71 -28.96 -43.65
CA VAL A 513 14.14 -29.51 -44.95
C VAL A 513 15.43 -30.30 -44.80
N GLU A 514 15.54 -31.38 -45.58
CA GLU A 514 16.77 -32.15 -45.68
C GLU A 514 17.60 -31.63 -46.85
N ILE A 515 18.84 -31.24 -46.57
CA ILE A 515 19.81 -30.83 -47.58
C ILE A 515 20.79 -31.98 -47.79
N MET A 516 20.81 -32.49 -49.02
CA MET A 516 21.72 -33.56 -49.42
C MET A 516 23.01 -32.98 -49.98
N THR A 517 24.10 -33.13 -49.23
CA THR A 517 25.47 -32.83 -49.68
C THR A 517 26.31 -34.12 -49.66
N ASN A 518 27.57 -34.07 -49.24
CA ASN A 518 28.33 -35.26 -48.86
C ASN A 518 27.74 -35.98 -47.62
N ARG A 519 26.93 -35.26 -46.82
CA ARG A 519 26.11 -35.76 -45.71
C ARG A 519 24.71 -35.16 -45.80
N VAL A 520 23.74 -35.80 -45.15
CA VAL A 520 22.39 -35.27 -45.00
C VAL A 520 22.37 -34.34 -43.78
N TYR A 521 21.89 -33.12 -43.98
CA TYR A 521 21.70 -32.14 -42.91
C TYR A 521 20.22 -31.75 -42.86
N THR A 522 19.64 -31.74 -41.66
CA THR A 522 18.28 -31.27 -41.43
C THR A 522 18.33 -29.81 -41.02
N ILE A 523 17.68 -28.94 -41.80
CA ILE A 523 17.64 -27.51 -41.50
C ILE A 523 16.21 -27.07 -41.19
N GLU A 524 16.00 -26.60 -39.97
CA GLU A 524 14.78 -25.90 -39.56
C GLU A 524 14.97 -24.41 -39.83
N MET A 525 14.15 -23.81 -40.69
CA MET A 525 14.25 -22.40 -41.04
C MET A 525 12.88 -21.74 -41.26
N THR A 526 12.82 -20.41 -41.30
CA THR A 526 11.56 -19.73 -41.67
C THR A 526 11.23 -19.95 -43.15
N LEU A 527 9.96 -19.87 -43.56
CA LEU A 527 9.56 -19.99 -44.97
C LEU A 527 10.25 -18.96 -45.88
N THR A 528 10.48 -17.74 -45.40
CA THR A 528 11.27 -16.73 -46.13
C THR A 528 12.70 -17.17 -46.40
N HIS A 529 13.37 -17.74 -45.38
CA HIS A 529 14.72 -18.29 -45.53
C HIS A 529 14.75 -19.43 -46.55
N TYR A 530 13.75 -20.32 -46.51
CA TYR A 530 13.61 -21.42 -47.47
C TYR A 530 13.43 -20.91 -48.91
N ALA A 531 12.55 -19.94 -49.12
CA ALA A 531 12.30 -19.37 -50.45
C ALA A 531 13.57 -18.73 -51.05
N VAL A 532 14.35 -18.02 -50.24
CA VAL A 532 15.65 -17.46 -50.64
C VAL A 532 16.67 -18.55 -50.95
N LEU A 533 16.74 -19.60 -50.13
CA LEU A 533 17.63 -20.73 -50.37
C LEU A 533 17.31 -21.45 -51.68
N CYS A 534 16.03 -21.74 -51.95
CA CYS A 534 15.58 -22.34 -53.22
C CYS A 534 15.91 -21.46 -54.44
N ALA A 535 15.80 -20.13 -54.30
CA ALA A 535 16.15 -19.21 -55.39
C ALA A 535 17.66 -19.26 -55.71
N VAL A 536 18.51 -19.36 -54.68
CA VAL A 536 19.97 -19.52 -54.83
C VAL A 536 20.32 -20.88 -55.44
N GLU A 537 19.69 -21.96 -54.98
CA GLU A 537 19.90 -23.32 -55.48
C GLU A 537 19.52 -23.45 -56.95
N LYS A 538 18.33 -22.94 -57.33
CA LYS A 538 17.81 -23.04 -58.69
C LYS A 538 18.65 -22.27 -59.70
N THR A 539 19.10 -21.07 -59.34
CA THR A 539 19.84 -20.16 -60.23
C THR A 539 20.81 -19.29 -59.43
N PRO A 540 22.08 -19.70 -59.30
CA PRO A 540 23.12 -18.88 -58.67
C PRO A 540 23.20 -17.50 -59.33
N SER A 541 22.97 -16.44 -58.54
CA SER A 541 22.74 -15.09 -59.07
C SER A 541 23.22 -13.99 -58.12
N THR A 542 23.20 -12.75 -58.59
CA THR A 542 23.44 -11.56 -57.76
C THR A 542 22.30 -11.31 -56.77
N LEU A 543 22.58 -10.53 -55.72
CA LEU A 543 21.62 -10.21 -54.66
C LEU A 543 20.30 -9.63 -55.19
N ASP A 544 20.35 -8.72 -56.17
CA ASP A 544 19.17 -8.07 -56.73
C ASP A 544 18.27 -9.06 -57.50
N ASN A 545 18.87 -9.96 -58.28
CA ASN A 545 18.14 -10.98 -59.02
C ASN A 545 17.45 -11.98 -58.06
N ILE A 546 18.12 -12.34 -56.97
CA ILE A 546 17.53 -13.19 -55.93
C ILE A 546 16.37 -12.44 -55.27
N ALA A 547 16.56 -11.19 -54.87
CA ALA A 547 15.52 -10.38 -54.24
C ALA A 547 14.27 -10.24 -55.14
N GLU A 548 14.46 -10.01 -56.45
CA GLU A 548 13.37 -9.95 -57.43
C GLU A 548 12.64 -11.30 -57.57
N ALA A 549 13.40 -12.40 -57.63
CA ALA A 549 12.84 -13.75 -57.76
C ALA A 549 11.92 -14.10 -56.58
N VAL A 550 12.33 -13.75 -55.35
CA VAL A 550 11.55 -14.05 -54.13
C VAL A 550 10.55 -12.93 -53.78
N GLY A 551 10.58 -11.79 -54.48
CA GLY A 551 9.67 -10.66 -54.24
C GLY A 551 9.97 -9.85 -52.98
N LEU A 552 11.22 -9.87 -52.50
CA LEU A 552 11.66 -9.20 -51.27
C LEU A 552 12.53 -7.98 -51.59
N SER A 553 12.73 -7.08 -50.63
CA SER A 553 13.67 -5.97 -50.79
C SER A 553 15.13 -6.45 -50.73
N THR A 554 16.02 -5.88 -51.55
CA THR A 554 17.47 -6.19 -51.56
C THR A 554 18.09 -6.19 -50.17
N LYS A 555 17.73 -5.22 -49.31
CA LYS A 555 18.21 -5.12 -47.92
C LYS A 555 17.75 -6.29 -47.05
N PHE A 556 16.47 -6.68 -47.16
CA PHE A 556 15.93 -7.78 -46.37
C PHE A 556 16.50 -9.12 -46.83
N THR A 557 16.61 -9.33 -48.16
CA THR A 557 17.25 -10.50 -48.75
C THR A 557 18.71 -10.63 -48.32
N ALA A 558 19.46 -9.53 -48.24
CA ALA A 558 20.84 -9.54 -47.75
C ALA A 558 20.94 -10.05 -46.30
N ASN A 559 20.06 -9.59 -45.42
CA ASN A 559 20.01 -10.04 -44.02
C ASN A 559 19.67 -11.54 -43.91
N VAL A 560 18.76 -12.04 -44.76
CA VAL A 560 18.41 -13.47 -44.83
C VAL A 560 19.62 -14.30 -45.32
N LEU A 561 20.29 -13.84 -46.37
CA LEU A 561 21.48 -14.50 -46.92
C LEU A 561 22.67 -14.49 -45.97
N GLU A 562 22.82 -13.46 -45.13
CA GLU A 562 23.89 -13.38 -44.13
C GLU A 562 23.90 -14.59 -43.19
N SER A 563 22.72 -15.08 -42.78
CA SER A 563 22.60 -16.30 -41.97
C SER A 563 23.18 -17.53 -42.68
N PHE A 564 22.92 -17.69 -43.98
CA PHE A 564 23.42 -18.81 -44.77
C PHE A 564 24.92 -18.69 -45.07
N VAL A 565 25.41 -17.48 -45.35
CA VAL A 565 26.84 -17.20 -45.59
C VAL A 565 27.65 -17.42 -44.32
N ARG A 566 27.17 -16.95 -43.17
CA ARG A 566 27.82 -17.18 -41.86
C ARG A 566 27.95 -18.67 -41.54
N LEU A 567 26.91 -19.45 -41.89
CA LEU A 567 26.92 -20.90 -41.74
C LEU A 567 27.68 -21.63 -42.85
N SER A 568 28.20 -20.92 -43.85
CA SER A 568 28.88 -21.50 -45.03
C SER A 568 27.99 -22.44 -45.87
N ILE A 569 26.67 -22.32 -45.78
CA ILE A 569 25.71 -23.04 -46.64
C ILE A 569 25.68 -22.41 -48.03
N VAL A 570 25.83 -21.09 -48.08
CA VAL A 570 25.93 -20.29 -49.32
C VAL A 570 27.29 -19.61 -49.37
N VAL A 571 27.93 -19.60 -50.53
CA VAL A 571 29.21 -18.93 -50.79
C VAL A 571 29.04 -17.82 -51.81
N VAL A 572 29.79 -16.74 -51.67
CA VAL A 572 29.79 -15.62 -52.62
C VAL A 572 31.05 -15.68 -53.48
N ARG A 573 30.88 -15.79 -54.81
CA ARG A 573 31.96 -15.80 -55.79
C ARG A 573 31.70 -14.72 -56.83
N ASN A 574 32.55 -13.69 -56.90
CA ASN A 574 32.39 -12.56 -57.84
C ASN A 574 30.98 -11.94 -57.77
N ASP A 575 30.49 -11.63 -56.56
CA ASP A 575 29.14 -11.10 -56.29
C ASP A 575 27.95 -12.00 -56.68
N ILE A 576 28.22 -13.27 -57.01
CA ILE A 576 27.22 -14.30 -57.26
C ILE A 576 27.11 -15.18 -56.03
N TYR A 577 25.90 -15.31 -55.50
CA TYR A 577 25.58 -16.23 -54.40
C TYR A 577 25.33 -17.61 -54.99
N CYS A 578 26.08 -18.60 -54.50
CA CYS A 578 25.98 -20.00 -54.93
C CYS A 578 25.80 -20.92 -53.72
N PHE A 579 25.09 -22.02 -53.91
CA PHE A 579 25.06 -23.09 -52.92
C PHE A 579 26.47 -23.70 -52.73
N ASN A 580 26.81 -24.07 -51.49
CA ASN A 580 28.10 -24.67 -51.19
C ASN A 580 28.02 -26.21 -51.22
N ASP A 581 28.36 -26.81 -52.36
CA ASP A 581 28.36 -28.27 -52.53
C ASP A 581 29.33 -29.00 -51.59
N SER A 582 30.34 -28.29 -51.05
CA SER A 582 31.32 -28.81 -50.09
C SER A 582 30.99 -28.46 -48.64
N PHE A 583 29.76 -28.06 -48.35
CA PHE A 583 29.32 -27.73 -47.00
C PHE A 583 29.55 -28.91 -46.03
N SER A 584 30.12 -28.60 -44.87
CA SER A 584 30.29 -29.56 -43.78
C SER A 584 30.20 -28.83 -42.45
N CYS A 585 29.36 -29.37 -41.55
CA CYS A 585 29.18 -28.91 -40.18
C CYS A 585 29.26 -30.11 -39.21
N GLU A 586 29.65 -29.85 -37.96
CA GLU A 586 29.64 -30.85 -36.87
C GLU A 586 28.22 -31.24 -36.45
N GLN A 587 27.26 -30.32 -36.56
CA GLN A 587 25.85 -30.54 -36.21
C GLN A 587 25.05 -30.98 -37.43
N GLU A 588 24.33 -32.10 -37.31
CA GLU A 588 23.44 -32.62 -38.37
C GLU A 588 22.10 -31.87 -38.44
N ILE A 589 21.67 -31.27 -37.33
CA ILE A 589 20.45 -30.44 -37.24
C ILE A 589 20.86 -28.98 -37.06
N ILE A 590 20.40 -28.11 -37.95
CA ILE A 590 20.73 -26.69 -37.98
C ILE A 590 19.43 -25.89 -37.89
N THR A 591 19.34 -24.95 -36.96
CA THR A 591 18.17 -24.07 -36.82
C THR A 591 18.51 -22.65 -37.23
N ILE A 592 17.79 -22.10 -38.21
CA ILE A 592 17.95 -20.74 -38.75
C ILE A 592 16.67 -19.95 -38.50
N LYS A 593 16.66 -19.14 -37.46
CA LYS A 593 15.53 -18.24 -37.14
C LYS A 593 15.79 -16.84 -37.68
N ALA A 594 14.71 -16.11 -37.96
CA ALA A 594 14.81 -14.67 -38.19
C ALA A 594 15.45 -14.00 -36.96
N THR A 595 16.37 -13.05 -37.17
CA THR A 595 16.99 -12.26 -36.10
C THR A 595 15.90 -11.63 -35.24
N GLU A 596 15.93 -11.89 -33.92
CA GLU A 596 15.00 -11.32 -32.95
C GLU A 596 15.06 -9.79 -33.05
N THR A 597 13.99 -9.17 -33.58
CA THR A 597 13.77 -7.75 -33.38
C THR A 597 13.64 -7.52 -31.89
N THR A 598 14.58 -6.75 -31.32
CA THR A 598 14.65 -6.27 -29.94
C THR A 598 13.31 -6.30 -29.21
N GLU A 599 13.26 -6.98 -28.06
CA GLU A 599 12.08 -7.01 -27.17
C GLU A 599 11.46 -5.62 -27.08
N ARG A 600 10.27 -5.46 -27.66
CA ARG A 600 9.54 -4.21 -27.64
C ARG A 600 9.16 -3.93 -26.18
N ARG A 601 9.93 -3.08 -25.49
CA ARG A 601 9.39 -2.29 -24.38
C ARG A 601 8.07 -1.70 -24.88
N ILE A 602 7.02 -1.81 -24.06
CA ILE A 602 5.65 -1.36 -24.36
C ILE A 602 5.71 -0.19 -25.34
N GLY A 603 5.20 -0.41 -26.56
CA GLY A 603 5.19 0.62 -27.59
C GLY A 603 4.54 1.90 -27.08
N ASN A 604 4.86 3.02 -27.73
CA ASN A 604 4.37 4.37 -27.42
C ASN A 604 2.96 4.37 -26.78
N ARG A 605 2.81 4.79 -25.51
CA ARG A 605 1.53 4.75 -24.78
C ARG A 605 0.62 5.93 -25.16
N LYS A 606 1.13 6.84 -26.00
CA LYS A 606 0.40 7.99 -26.55
C LYS A 606 -0.97 7.64 -27.15
N PRO A 607 -1.16 6.59 -27.98
CA PRO A 607 -2.48 6.27 -28.54
C PRO A 607 -3.52 5.90 -27.46
N TYR A 608 -3.09 5.24 -26.38
CA TYR A 608 -3.96 4.95 -25.25
C TYR A 608 -4.41 6.24 -24.57
N TYR A 609 -3.47 7.12 -24.23
CA TYR A 609 -3.80 8.42 -23.64
C TYR A 609 -4.72 9.23 -24.56
N GLN A 610 -4.48 9.22 -25.87
CA GLN A 610 -5.33 9.92 -26.84
C GLN A 610 -6.78 9.42 -26.85
N ALA A 611 -6.97 8.10 -26.95
CA ALA A 611 -8.29 7.50 -26.95
C ALA A 611 -9.05 7.80 -25.65
N TRP A 612 -8.33 7.79 -24.53
CA TRP A 612 -8.93 7.94 -23.22
C TRP A 612 -9.22 9.40 -22.85
N ILE A 613 -8.32 10.33 -23.18
CA ILE A 613 -8.58 11.78 -23.13
C ILE A 613 -9.83 12.09 -23.96
N SER A 614 -9.91 11.57 -25.19
CA SER A 614 -11.06 11.79 -26.08
C SER A 614 -12.35 11.24 -25.47
N ARG A 615 -12.31 10.06 -24.83
CA ARG A 615 -13.48 9.47 -24.17
C ARG A 615 -13.95 10.30 -22.97
N ALA A 616 -13.03 10.74 -22.12
CA ALA A 616 -13.35 11.58 -20.96
C ALA A 616 -13.92 12.93 -21.40
N LEU A 617 -13.30 13.58 -22.38
CA LEU A 617 -13.73 14.88 -22.90
C LEU A 617 -15.04 14.80 -23.69
N LYS A 618 -15.35 13.70 -24.37
CA LYS A 618 -16.68 13.48 -24.95
C LYS A 618 -17.80 13.49 -23.92
N GLN A 619 -17.53 13.03 -22.69
CA GLN A 619 -18.51 13.04 -21.60
C GLN A 619 -18.57 14.39 -20.88
N LEU A 620 -17.40 14.97 -20.60
CA LEU A 620 -17.28 16.20 -19.82
C LEU A 620 -17.55 17.47 -20.64
N LYS A 621 -17.38 17.40 -21.97
CA LYS A 621 -17.39 18.50 -22.97
C LYS A 621 -16.31 19.56 -22.74
N GLU A 622 -16.16 20.06 -21.52
CA GLU A 622 -15.17 21.04 -21.11
C GLU A 622 -14.76 20.78 -19.65
N CYS A 623 -13.46 20.79 -19.36
CA CYS A 623 -12.97 20.68 -17.98
C CYS A 623 -11.59 21.33 -17.83
N GLY A 624 -11.21 21.64 -16.58
CA GLY A 624 -9.86 22.15 -16.28
C GLY A 624 -8.78 21.08 -16.48
N LEU A 625 -7.58 21.48 -16.93
CA LEU A 625 -6.43 20.60 -17.17
C LEU A 625 -6.08 19.70 -15.96
N ASN A 626 -6.05 20.27 -14.76
CA ASN A 626 -5.75 19.52 -13.53
C ASN A 626 -6.87 18.54 -13.18
N SER A 627 -8.13 18.98 -13.32
CA SER A 627 -9.30 18.13 -13.07
C SER A 627 -9.37 16.96 -14.06
N LEU A 628 -9.03 17.18 -15.34
CA LEU A 628 -8.92 16.13 -16.34
C LEU A 628 -7.83 15.12 -15.96
N SER A 629 -6.65 15.61 -15.58
CA SER A 629 -5.53 14.75 -15.16
C SER A 629 -5.89 13.92 -13.94
N GLU A 630 -6.51 14.50 -12.91
CA GLU A 630 -6.94 13.79 -11.70
C GLU A 630 -8.02 12.74 -12.01
N THR A 631 -9.01 13.10 -12.84
CA THR A 631 -10.09 12.18 -13.25
C THR A 631 -9.54 10.97 -14.03
N LEU A 632 -8.59 11.23 -14.93
CA LEU A 632 -7.93 10.16 -15.68
C LEU A 632 -7.05 9.32 -14.75
N GLN A 633 -6.23 9.92 -13.89
CA GLN A 633 -5.41 9.17 -12.92
C GLN A 633 -6.24 8.24 -12.02
N ASN A 634 -7.41 8.69 -11.56
CA ASN A 634 -8.32 7.89 -10.73
C ASN A 634 -8.96 6.71 -11.48
N SER A 635 -9.11 6.82 -12.80
CA SER A 635 -9.70 5.78 -13.65
C SER A 635 -8.64 5.02 -14.47
N HIS A 636 -7.35 5.21 -14.15
CA HIS A 636 -6.22 4.67 -14.91
C HIS A 636 -6.14 3.17 -14.88
N THR A 637 -5.66 2.62 -15.99
CA THR A 637 -5.43 1.19 -16.10
C THR A 637 -4.40 0.74 -15.07
N ASN A 638 -4.60 -0.47 -14.54
CA ASN A 638 -3.62 -1.13 -13.66
C ASN A 638 -2.47 -1.79 -14.45
N ILE A 639 -2.47 -1.66 -15.78
CA ILE A 639 -1.48 -2.25 -16.68
C ILE A 639 -0.15 -1.51 -16.48
N PHE A 640 -0.04 -0.22 -16.86
CA PHE A 640 1.22 0.55 -16.75
C PHE A 640 1.14 1.77 -15.81
N ASP A 641 2.30 2.31 -15.42
CA ASP A 641 2.40 3.52 -14.61
C ASP A 641 2.03 4.79 -15.39
N TRP A 642 1.42 5.74 -14.69
CA TRP A 642 1.05 7.02 -15.29
C TRP A 642 2.30 7.82 -15.67
N ASN A 643 2.53 7.99 -16.97
CA ASN A 643 3.60 8.84 -17.48
C ASN A 643 3.04 10.23 -17.83
N LYS A 644 3.40 11.23 -17.01
CA LYS A 644 2.97 12.62 -17.21
C LYS A 644 3.43 13.19 -18.56
N GLN A 645 4.64 12.84 -19.01
CA GLN A 645 5.18 13.38 -20.25
C GLN A 645 4.43 12.84 -21.47
N GLU A 646 4.22 11.52 -21.53
CA GLU A 646 3.47 10.89 -22.62
C GLU A 646 1.99 11.31 -22.65
N TYR A 647 1.39 11.56 -21.48
CA TYR A 647 0.06 12.17 -21.36
C TYR A 647 0.02 13.57 -21.97
N LEU A 648 0.98 14.44 -21.63
CA LEU A 648 1.07 15.80 -22.17
C LEU A 648 1.30 15.77 -23.69
N ASP A 649 2.16 14.87 -24.17
CA ASP A 649 2.42 14.69 -25.60
C ASP A 649 1.19 14.16 -26.35
N ALA A 650 0.37 13.32 -25.71
CA ALA A 650 -0.90 12.85 -26.24
C ALA A 650 -1.92 13.97 -26.34
N LEU A 651 -2.05 14.78 -25.27
CA LEU A 651 -2.97 15.91 -25.21
C LEU A 651 -2.59 16.99 -26.24
N LYS A 652 -1.30 17.33 -26.33
CA LYS A 652 -0.78 18.26 -27.33
C LYS A 652 -1.09 17.76 -28.74
N ASN A 653 -0.88 16.47 -29.01
CA ASN A 653 -1.17 15.92 -30.33
C ASN A 653 -2.66 15.88 -30.68
N LEU A 654 -3.55 15.76 -29.69
CA LEU A 654 -4.99 15.90 -29.92
C LEU A 654 -5.37 17.35 -30.25
N ASN A 655 -4.73 18.32 -29.59
CA ASN A 655 -4.89 19.75 -29.89
C ASN A 655 -4.35 20.08 -31.29
N ASP A 656 -3.17 19.57 -31.66
CA ASP A 656 -2.58 19.76 -33.00
C ASP A 656 -3.47 19.14 -34.10
N ARG A 657 -4.22 18.08 -33.79
CA ARG A 657 -5.19 17.43 -34.70
C ARG A 657 -6.56 18.12 -34.72
N GLY A 658 -6.76 19.17 -33.93
CA GLY A 658 -8.03 19.89 -33.84
C GLY A 658 -9.19 19.11 -33.20
N LEU A 659 -8.88 18.03 -32.46
CA LEU A 659 -9.89 17.23 -31.75
C LEU A 659 -10.24 17.79 -30.37
N VAL A 660 -9.39 18.70 -29.88
CA VAL A 660 -9.48 19.30 -28.56
C VAL A 660 -8.92 20.70 -28.66
N GLU A 661 -9.47 21.65 -27.92
CA GLU A 661 -8.97 23.02 -27.81
C GLU A 661 -8.48 23.26 -26.38
N ILE A 662 -7.29 23.84 -26.22
CA ILE A 662 -6.72 24.19 -24.92
C ILE A 662 -6.67 25.72 -24.80
N VAL A 663 -7.47 26.29 -23.89
CA VAL A 663 -7.55 27.74 -23.66
C VAL A 663 -7.43 28.01 -22.16
N ASP A 664 -6.51 28.88 -21.74
CA ASP A 664 -6.42 29.42 -20.36
C ASP A 664 -6.64 28.38 -19.23
N ALA A 665 -5.97 27.23 -19.34
CA ALA A 665 -6.04 26.09 -18.42
C ALA A 665 -7.32 25.21 -18.46
N THR A 666 -8.23 25.45 -19.41
CA THR A 666 -9.34 24.56 -19.74
C THR A 666 -9.09 23.79 -21.04
N VAL A 667 -9.70 22.62 -21.13
CA VAL A 667 -9.61 21.70 -22.26
C VAL A 667 -11.03 21.41 -22.71
N LYS A 668 -11.31 21.71 -23.98
CA LYS A 668 -12.63 21.59 -24.59
C LYS A 668 -12.61 20.57 -25.72
N TYR A 669 -13.57 19.66 -25.73
CA TYR A 669 -13.73 18.69 -26.82
C TYR A 669 -14.25 19.39 -28.09
N LEU A 670 -13.57 19.15 -29.22
CA LEU A 670 -14.03 19.59 -30.53
C LEU A 670 -14.55 18.35 -31.29
N PRO A 671 -15.85 18.28 -31.62
CA PRO A 671 -16.48 17.10 -32.20
C PRO A 671 -16.02 16.73 -33.60
#